data_AF-A0A6P8KI66-F1
#
_entry.id   AF-A0A6P8KI66-F1
#
_cell.length_a   1.000
_cell.length_b   1.000
_cell.length_c   1.000
_cell.angle_alpha   90.00
_cell.angle_beta   90.00
_cell.angle_gamma   90.00
#
_symmetry.space_group_name_H-M   'P 1'
#
loop_
_entity.id
_entity.type
_entity.pdbx_description
1 polymer ?
#
loop_
_entity_poly.entity_id
_entity_poly.type
_entity_poly.pdbx_seq_one_letter_code
_entity_poly.pdbx_strand_id
1 'polypeptide(L)'
;MSQDLNVGNDVAADASEISNIINEMIICIKGKQLPEVHDLAIAELSKMVAENNLDIRDSNMLSERECVQKILKLLSDRKEEDGKTVSDYFHELHRKLTLINCVPHMRHSLMTHLLSMADNSDDDKSSANEDPRSQGDNLTQILFCRLDSRSSSSSNQNEMELVNRNGAGSSHSYDSSQSSFGFRKQSLPNYLDATKMFPDSQHDVVMSAIYSFTGVQGKYLKKDVVTGRFKLDPQNIKFLTTGQAGMLLRLSELGYYHDRVVKFSDVSTGFNAIGSMGQALISKLKEELANFHGQVAVLHDKIQRFRLVAMSGIGYREDRDSGDELTLFKLLAWYIKPLHRMQWLTKIADACQIKKGGELASTVYDFLDNGNDMVNELVEDLLTAICGPLVRMISKWILEGGISDIHREFFVKSIKDVGVDRLWHDKFRLRLPMLPKFVPIELANKILMTGKCINFLREICEEQGMMKERDELMKVMESSAAQIFSYTPDTSWHAAVETCYQQTSKHVLDIMVGPHKLLDHLYGMRRYLLLGQGDFISILIENMKNELERPGLDVYANDLTSMLDSALRCTNAQYDDPDILNHLDVIVQRPFNGDIGWDIISLQYIVHGPLAAMLESTMPTYKVLFKPLWRMKHMEFVLSMKIWKEQMGNAKALRTMKSEIGKASHRLNLFTSEIMHFIHQMQYYVLFEVIECNWVELQKKMQKATTLDEILEAHEKFLQTILVGCFVSNKASVEHSLEVVYDNIIELEKWQSSFYKDCFQELSARKKLSKIVEKSEEEGVYGLTNNMILQRDQEAKMFAEKMDIACRGLEVIATDYEKAVSSFLMSLNSSDDPNLQLFGTRLDFNEYYKKRDTNLSKPLTFEHMRMSNVFALNSRFVICTPSCQE
;
A
#
# COMPACT_ATOMS: atom_id res chain seq x y z
N MET A 1 -4.65 -29.93 63.75
CA MET A 1 -4.51 -31.07 62.83
C MET A 1 -5.50 -30.86 61.70
N SER A 2 -5.32 -29.92 60.74
CA SER A 2 -4.16 -29.64 59.86
C SER A 2 -3.66 -30.94 59.20
N GLN A 3 -3.68 -31.12 57.87
CA GLN A 3 -3.56 -30.17 56.76
C GLN A 3 -4.21 -30.74 55.48
N ASP A 4 -4.91 -29.87 54.75
CA ASP A 4 -5.17 -29.97 53.31
C ASP A 4 -3.86 -29.90 52.51
N LEU A 5 -3.72 -30.71 51.45
CA LEU A 5 -2.63 -30.61 50.47
C LEU A 5 -3.15 -30.83 49.04
N ASN A 6 -3.22 -29.70 48.31
CA ASN A 6 -2.77 -29.49 46.93
C ASN A 6 -3.11 -30.55 45.87
N VAL A 7 -4.27 -30.38 45.23
CA VAL A 7 -4.52 -30.80 43.83
C VAL A 7 -4.62 -29.58 42.89
N GLY A 8 -4.59 -28.35 43.43
CA GLY A 8 -4.67 -27.11 42.66
C GLY A 8 -3.33 -26.57 42.13
N ASN A 9 -2.19 -27.09 42.60
CA ASN A 9 -0.87 -26.54 42.23
C ASN A 9 -0.22 -27.22 41.00
N ASP A 10 -0.61 -28.45 40.63
CA ASP A 10 0.03 -29.16 39.51
C ASP A 10 -0.44 -28.64 38.13
N VAL A 11 -1.70 -28.22 38.00
CA VAL A 11 -2.21 -27.63 36.73
C VAL A 11 -1.56 -26.27 36.44
N ALA A 12 -1.23 -25.50 37.49
CA ALA A 12 -0.53 -24.23 37.35
C ALA A 12 0.96 -24.44 37.01
N ALA A 13 1.58 -25.50 37.53
CA ALA A 13 2.96 -25.87 37.21
C ALA A 13 3.08 -26.32 35.74
N ASP A 14 2.19 -27.21 35.26
CA ASP A 14 2.16 -27.68 33.87
C ASP A 14 1.87 -26.52 32.88
N ALA A 15 0.96 -25.61 33.22
CA ALA A 15 0.70 -24.42 32.40
C ALA A 15 1.91 -23.47 32.34
N SER A 16 2.68 -23.37 33.43
CA SER A 16 3.91 -22.57 33.47
C SER A 16 5.03 -23.19 32.64
N GLU A 17 5.16 -24.52 32.65
CA GLU A 17 6.15 -25.22 31.83
C GLU A 17 5.81 -25.14 30.35
N ILE A 18 4.54 -25.30 29.97
CA ILE A 18 4.07 -25.11 28.59
C ILE A 18 4.30 -23.66 28.13
N SER A 19 4.02 -22.69 28.99
CA SER A 19 4.27 -21.27 28.69
C SER A 19 5.77 -20.99 28.51
N ASN A 20 6.64 -21.60 29.32
CA ASN A 20 8.09 -21.50 29.18
C ASN A 20 8.60 -22.17 27.90
N ILE A 21 8.04 -23.31 27.49
CA ILE A 21 8.39 -23.97 26.23
C ILE A 21 7.93 -23.15 25.03
N ILE A 22 6.73 -22.57 25.09
CA ILE A 22 6.22 -21.66 24.05
C ILE A 22 7.12 -20.42 23.95
N ASN A 23 7.54 -19.86 25.09
CA ASN A 23 8.48 -18.75 25.16
C ASN A 23 9.81 -19.10 24.47
N GLU A 24 10.42 -20.24 24.81
CA GLU A 24 11.65 -20.72 24.17
C GLU A 24 11.46 -20.99 22.65
N MET A 25 10.32 -21.56 22.23
CA MET A 25 10.01 -21.74 20.79
C MET A 25 9.87 -20.41 20.05
N ILE A 26 9.22 -19.40 20.65
CA ILE A 26 9.09 -18.06 20.04
C ILE A 26 10.48 -17.43 19.90
N ILE A 27 11.33 -17.55 20.92
CA ILE A 27 12.71 -17.06 20.89
C ILE A 27 13.50 -17.79 19.79
N CYS A 28 13.37 -19.10 19.64
CA CYS A 28 14.06 -19.87 18.60
C CYS A 28 13.60 -19.54 17.18
N ILE A 29 12.29 -19.29 16.96
CA ILE A 29 11.73 -19.06 15.62
C ILE A 29 11.87 -17.59 15.20
N LYS A 30 11.63 -16.64 16.11
CA LYS A 30 11.53 -15.19 15.80
C LYS A 30 12.69 -14.35 16.36
N GLY A 31 13.60 -14.95 17.13
CA GLY A 31 14.68 -14.25 17.85
C GLY A 31 14.18 -13.48 19.08
N LYS A 32 15.09 -12.96 19.91
CA LYS A 32 14.74 -12.14 21.10
C LYS A 32 14.13 -10.81 20.66
N GLN A 33 12.84 -10.61 20.94
CA GLN A 33 12.10 -9.37 20.67
C GLN A 33 11.85 -8.57 21.95
N LEU A 34 11.35 -7.34 21.82
CA LEU A 34 10.96 -6.49 22.95
C LEU A 34 9.88 -7.17 23.81
N PRO A 35 9.90 -7.00 25.16
CA PRO A 35 9.05 -7.75 26.09
C PRO A 35 7.55 -7.66 25.77
N GLU A 36 7.06 -6.49 25.36
CA GLU A 36 5.63 -6.27 25.10
C GLU A 36 5.11 -7.02 23.88
N VAL A 37 5.90 -7.10 22.80
CA VAL A 37 5.55 -7.85 21.59
C VAL A 37 5.63 -9.35 21.85
N HIS A 38 6.60 -9.74 22.68
CA HIS A 38 6.79 -11.11 23.11
C HIS A 38 5.62 -11.60 23.98
N ASP A 39 5.15 -10.79 24.93
CA ASP A 39 4.01 -11.10 25.80
C ASP A 39 2.68 -11.16 25.02
N LEU A 40 2.50 -10.31 24.01
CA LEU A 40 1.35 -10.38 23.11
C LEU A 40 1.38 -11.67 22.26
N ALA A 41 2.54 -12.06 21.73
CA ALA A 41 2.69 -13.31 20.98
C ALA A 41 2.45 -14.55 21.86
N ILE A 42 2.91 -14.54 23.11
CA ILE A 42 2.59 -15.58 24.09
C ILE A 42 1.09 -15.61 24.37
N ALA A 43 0.43 -14.47 24.55
CA ALA A 43 -1.00 -14.41 24.83
C ALA A 43 -1.85 -14.93 23.66
N GLU A 44 -1.47 -14.61 22.43
CA GLU A 44 -2.14 -15.07 21.22
C GLU A 44 -1.93 -16.59 20.99
N LEU A 45 -0.71 -17.09 21.18
CA LEU A 45 -0.42 -18.53 21.08
C LEU A 45 -1.04 -19.35 22.21
N SER A 46 -1.06 -18.81 23.44
CA SER A 46 -1.74 -19.46 24.58
C SER A 46 -3.24 -19.56 24.34
N LYS A 47 -3.84 -18.56 23.69
CA LYS A 47 -5.25 -18.57 23.27
C LYS A 47 -5.50 -19.61 22.18
N MET A 48 -4.63 -19.70 21.17
CA MET A 48 -4.74 -20.72 20.11
C MET A 48 -4.55 -22.15 20.64
N VAL A 49 -3.61 -22.36 21.57
CA VAL A 49 -3.40 -23.67 22.22
C VAL A 49 -4.60 -24.04 23.11
N ALA A 50 -5.19 -23.06 23.82
CA ALA A 50 -6.39 -23.28 24.62
C ALA A 50 -7.64 -23.59 23.76
N GLU A 51 -7.79 -22.92 22.61
CA GLU A 51 -8.88 -23.17 21.65
C GLU A 51 -8.72 -24.54 20.96
N ASN A 52 -7.48 -24.94 20.59
CA ASN A 52 -7.22 -26.20 19.91
C ASN A 52 -7.19 -27.44 20.84
N ASN A 53 -7.02 -27.27 22.16
CA ASN A 53 -7.08 -28.39 23.11
C ASN A 53 -8.48 -29.04 23.19
N LEU A 54 -9.53 -28.37 22.69
CA LEU A 54 -10.88 -28.94 22.55
C LEU A 54 -11.05 -29.76 21.25
N ASP A 55 -10.27 -29.48 20.20
CA ASP A 55 -10.40 -30.08 18.86
C ASP A 55 -9.45 -31.27 18.60
N ILE A 56 -8.49 -31.54 19.50
CA ILE A 56 -7.57 -32.71 19.40
C ILE A 56 -8.31 -34.05 19.58
N ARG A 57 -9.57 -34.05 20.03
CA ARG A 57 -10.35 -35.30 20.16
C ARG A 57 -11.06 -35.76 18.88
N ASP A 58 -11.24 -34.91 17.87
CA ASP A 58 -12.14 -35.23 16.73
C ASP A 58 -11.61 -34.83 15.33
N SER A 59 -10.29 -34.93 15.08
CA SER A 59 -9.75 -34.88 13.72
C SER A 59 -9.03 -36.17 13.33
N ASN A 60 -9.65 -36.95 12.42
CA ASN A 60 -9.13 -38.11 11.66
C ASN A 60 -7.79 -38.72 12.15
N MET A 61 -7.87 -39.68 13.09
CA MET A 61 -6.75 -40.47 13.60
C MET A 61 -6.08 -41.30 12.48
N LEU A 62 -5.09 -40.73 11.80
CA LEU A 62 -4.11 -41.50 11.02
C LEU A 62 -3.19 -42.23 12.00
N SER A 63 -2.96 -43.52 11.80
CA SER A 63 -2.01 -44.26 12.66
C SER A 63 -0.57 -43.78 12.42
N GLU A 64 0.30 -43.90 13.42
CA GLU A 64 1.71 -43.52 13.28
C GLU A 64 2.39 -44.15 12.04
N ARG A 65 2.00 -45.38 11.70
CA ARG A 65 2.49 -46.07 10.50
C ARG A 65 2.03 -45.38 9.21
N GLU A 66 0.80 -44.89 9.17
CA GLU A 66 0.26 -44.17 8.01
C GLU A 66 0.92 -42.80 7.83
N CYS A 67 1.21 -42.08 8.93
CA CYS A 67 1.97 -40.84 8.87
C CYS A 67 3.37 -41.06 8.30
N VAL A 68 4.09 -42.07 8.78
CA VAL A 68 5.44 -42.41 8.30
C VAL A 68 5.41 -42.85 6.83
N GLN A 69 4.41 -43.63 6.41
CA GLN A 69 4.24 -44.02 5.01
C GLN A 69 3.98 -42.82 4.09
N LYS A 70 3.14 -41.87 4.52
CA LYS A 70 2.90 -40.63 3.76
C LYS A 70 4.16 -39.77 3.65
N ILE A 71 4.91 -39.61 4.74
CA ILE A 71 6.18 -38.86 4.73
C ILE A 71 7.19 -39.53 3.81
N LEU A 72 7.36 -40.86 3.87
CA LEU A 72 8.25 -41.60 2.96
C LEU A 72 7.85 -41.45 1.50
N LYS A 73 6.54 -41.40 1.21
CA LYS A 73 6.02 -41.18 -0.15
C LYS A 73 6.33 -39.76 -0.65
N LEU A 74 6.08 -38.73 0.17
CA LEU A 74 6.42 -37.34 -0.15
C LEU A 74 7.93 -37.17 -0.40
N LEU A 75 8.76 -37.83 0.41
CA LEU A 75 10.21 -37.78 0.27
C LEU A 75 10.73 -38.56 -0.94
N SER A 76 10.01 -39.59 -1.41
CA SER A 76 10.36 -40.28 -2.65
C SER A 76 9.99 -39.50 -3.92
N ASP A 77 9.02 -38.57 -3.83
CA ASP A 77 8.57 -37.78 -4.99
C ASP A 77 9.48 -36.54 -5.26
N ARG A 78 10.31 -36.12 -4.29
CA ARG A 78 11.29 -35.02 -4.45
C ARG A 78 12.60 -35.54 -5.07
N LYS A 79 12.97 -35.03 -6.26
CA LYS A 79 14.18 -35.43 -7.02
C LYS A 79 15.49 -35.12 -6.28
N GLU A 80 16.47 -36.00 -6.49
CA GLU A 80 17.71 -36.18 -5.74
C GLU A 80 18.76 -35.04 -5.87
N GLU A 81 19.37 -34.69 -4.73
CA GLU A 81 20.77 -34.27 -4.64
C GLU A 81 21.49 -35.26 -3.69
N ASP A 82 22.65 -35.76 -4.10
CA ASP A 82 23.63 -36.53 -3.32
C ASP A 82 23.29 -37.95 -2.82
N GLY A 83 23.10 -38.91 -3.74
CA GLY A 83 23.65 -40.28 -3.66
C GLY A 83 23.31 -41.19 -2.46
N LYS A 84 22.44 -40.76 -1.54
CA LYS A 84 21.79 -41.55 -0.49
C LYS A 84 20.34 -41.12 -0.44
N THR A 85 19.44 -42.05 -0.73
CA THR A 85 17.99 -41.86 -0.70
C THR A 85 17.58 -41.17 0.61
N VAL A 86 17.14 -39.91 0.56
CA VAL A 86 16.67 -39.13 1.72
C VAL A 86 15.57 -39.89 2.48
N SER A 87 14.78 -40.68 1.75
CA SER A 87 13.80 -41.63 2.27
C SER A 87 14.42 -42.71 3.18
N ASP A 88 15.56 -43.30 2.78
CA ASP A 88 16.25 -44.32 3.58
C ASP A 88 16.91 -43.70 4.82
N TYR A 89 17.43 -42.47 4.70
CA TYR A 89 17.96 -41.73 5.85
C TYR A 89 16.87 -41.40 6.87
N PHE A 90 15.70 -40.95 6.41
CA PHE A 90 14.53 -40.74 7.26
C PHE A 90 14.06 -42.04 7.91
N HIS A 91 14.02 -43.14 7.17
CA HIS A 91 13.67 -44.45 7.71
C HIS A 91 14.68 -44.92 8.77
N GLU A 92 15.98 -44.67 8.58
CA GLU A 92 17.01 -44.98 9.57
C GLU A 92 16.89 -44.11 10.84
N LEU A 93 16.57 -42.82 10.69
CA LEU A 93 16.29 -41.93 11.81
C LEU A 93 15.02 -42.33 12.56
N HIS A 94 13.95 -42.71 11.88
CA HIS A 94 12.73 -43.21 12.51
C HIS A 94 12.98 -44.55 13.24
N ARG A 95 13.85 -45.41 12.69
CA ARG A 95 14.32 -46.62 13.38
C ARG A 95 15.14 -46.30 14.63
N LYS A 96 15.95 -45.24 14.62
CA LYS A 96 16.67 -44.77 15.82
C LYS A 96 15.72 -44.15 16.85
N LEU A 97 14.69 -43.42 16.39
CA LEU A 97 13.67 -42.82 17.26
C LEU A 97 12.80 -43.87 17.97
N THR A 98 12.49 -44.98 17.29
CA THR A 98 11.78 -46.12 17.88
C THR A 98 12.61 -46.89 18.92
N LEU A 99 13.94 -46.76 18.88
CA LEU A 99 14.85 -47.33 19.88
C LEU A 99 15.00 -46.44 21.13
N ILE A 100 14.67 -45.15 21.04
CA ILE A 100 14.63 -44.25 22.20
C ILE A 100 13.32 -44.47 22.94
N ASN A 101 13.39 -44.61 24.27
CA ASN A 101 12.30 -45.04 25.15
C ASN A 101 11.22 -43.94 25.35
N CYS A 102 10.63 -43.44 24.25
CA CYS A 102 9.60 -42.40 24.24
C CYS A 102 8.18 -42.99 24.21
N VAL A 103 7.23 -42.34 24.88
CA VAL A 103 5.82 -42.76 24.96
C VAL A 103 5.17 -42.74 23.55
N PRO A 104 4.46 -43.80 23.11
CA PRO A 104 3.91 -43.91 21.75
C PRO A 104 3.01 -42.74 21.32
N HIS A 105 2.23 -42.17 22.25
CA HIS A 105 1.39 -40.99 22.04
C HIS A 105 2.19 -39.76 21.60
N MET A 106 3.36 -39.50 22.21
CA MET A 106 4.18 -38.34 21.89
C MET A 106 4.86 -38.50 20.53
N ARG A 107 5.27 -39.73 20.20
CA ARG A 107 5.84 -40.07 18.90
C ARG A 107 4.81 -39.88 17.78
N HIS A 108 3.57 -40.30 18.01
CA HIS A 108 2.46 -40.05 17.09
C HIS A 108 2.23 -38.55 16.89
N SER A 109 2.12 -37.77 17.97
CA SER A 109 1.92 -36.31 17.87
C SER A 109 3.05 -35.61 17.11
N LEU A 110 4.30 -36.04 17.30
CA LEU A 110 5.46 -35.51 16.60
C LEU A 110 5.42 -35.85 15.11
N MET A 111 5.05 -37.09 14.73
CA MET A 111 4.92 -37.49 13.33
C MET A 111 3.77 -36.77 12.63
N THR A 112 2.64 -36.55 13.32
CA THR A 112 1.51 -35.78 12.79
C THR A 112 1.89 -34.31 12.58
N HIS A 113 2.64 -33.72 13.52
CA HIS A 113 3.15 -32.36 13.37
C HIS A 113 4.14 -32.23 12.21
N LEU A 114 5.10 -33.17 12.08
CA LEU A 114 6.03 -33.19 10.95
C LEU A 114 5.32 -33.34 9.60
N LEU A 115 4.26 -34.17 9.53
CA LEU A 115 3.43 -34.29 8.33
C LEU A 115 2.70 -32.96 8.03
N SER A 116 2.13 -32.29 9.03
CA SER A 116 1.47 -30.98 8.83
C SER A 116 2.43 -29.89 8.34
N MET A 117 3.67 -29.90 8.80
CA MET A 117 4.71 -28.99 8.33
C MET A 117 5.16 -29.31 6.90
N ALA A 118 5.15 -30.59 6.52
CA ALA A 118 5.48 -31.02 5.17
C ALA A 118 4.38 -30.66 4.15
N ASP A 119 3.11 -30.90 4.48
CA ASP A 119 1.96 -30.59 3.61
C ASP A 119 1.85 -29.08 3.34
N ASN A 120 2.12 -28.23 4.34
CA ASN A 120 2.12 -26.76 4.17
C ASN A 120 3.23 -26.22 3.24
N SER A 121 4.23 -27.04 2.86
CA SER A 121 5.35 -26.61 2.02
C SER A 121 5.11 -26.76 0.51
N ASP A 122 4.04 -27.46 0.09
CA ASP A 122 3.70 -27.68 -1.32
C ASP A 122 2.65 -26.69 -1.86
N ASP A 123 1.98 -25.89 -1.01
CA ASP A 123 0.97 -24.90 -1.42
C ASP A 123 1.53 -23.61 -2.06
N ASP A 124 2.85 -23.37 -1.97
CA ASP A 124 3.48 -22.15 -2.49
C ASP A 124 3.93 -22.22 -3.97
N LYS A 125 3.53 -23.27 -4.71
CA LYS A 125 3.81 -23.37 -6.16
C LYS A 125 2.63 -23.89 -6.98
N SER A 126 1.53 -23.15 -7.05
CA SER A 126 0.78 -22.96 -8.31
C SER A 126 -0.24 -21.82 -8.19
N SER A 127 -0.15 -20.86 -9.11
CA SER A 127 -1.15 -19.80 -9.27
C SER A 127 -2.34 -20.27 -10.11
N ALA A 128 -3.51 -19.71 -9.80
CA ALA A 128 -4.65 -19.49 -10.68
C ALA A 128 -5.56 -20.69 -11.03
N ASN A 129 -6.86 -20.45 -10.82
CA ASN A 129 -8.03 -21.11 -11.42
C ASN A 129 -8.17 -22.62 -11.17
N GLU A 130 -9.07 -23.00 -10.26
CA GLU A 130 -10.33 -23.71 -10.56
C GLU A 130 -10.92 -24.30 -9.27
N ASP A 131 -12.22 -24.06 -9.05
CA ASP A 131 -13.05 -24.78 -8.09
C ASP A 131 -13.01 -26.29 -8.34
N PRO A 132 -13.02 -27.12 -7.28
CA PRO A 132 -13.54 -28.46 -7.42
C PRO A 132 -14.63 -28.75 -6.38
N ARG A 133 -15.89 -28.78 -6.85
CA ARG A 133 -16.90 -29.68 -6.30
C ARG A 133 -16.90 -30.97 -7.13
N SER A 134 -16.64 -32.10 -6.48
CA SER A 134 -17.56 -33.24 -6.37
C SER A 134 -16.85 -34.60 -6.39
N GLN A 135 -17.14 -35.39 -5.37
CA GLN A 135 -17.50 -36.83 -5.37
C GLN A 135 -17.31 -37.32 -3.93
N GLY A 136 -18.25 -37.92 -3.22
CA GLY A 136 -19.66 -38.28 -3.43
C GLY A 136 -20.20 -38.62 -2.02
N ASP A 137 -21.36 -38.12 -1.64
CA ASP A 137 -22.66 -38.83 -1.69
C ASP A 137 -22.88 -39.79 -0.52
N ASN A 138 -23.97 -39.56 0.24
CA ASN A 138 -25.01 -40.55 0.58
C ASN A 138 -25.86 -40.14 1.79
N LEU A 139 -26.60 -39.01 1.70
CA LEU A 139 -27.71 -38.74 2.65
C LEU A 139 -28.83 -37.85 2.07
N THR A 140 -28.67 -37.31 0.87
CA THR A 140 -29.66 -36.44 0.20
C THR A 140 -30.55 -37.17 -0.82
N GLN A 141 -30.33 -38.45 -1.09
CA GLN A 141 -31.15 -39.26 -2.02
C GLN A 141 -32.49 -39.77 -1.45
N ILE A 142 -32.86 -39.44 -0.21
CA ILE A 142 -34.13 -39.91 0.38
C ILE A 142 -35.21 -38.81 0.50
N LEU A 143 -34.90 -37.55 0.16
CA LEU A 143 -35.85 -36.44 0.40
C LEU A 143 -36.26 -35.61 -0.82
N PHE A 144 -36.12 -36.16 -2.04
CA PHE A 144 -36.71 -35.56 -3.25
C PHE A 144 -37.49 -36.58 -4.08
N CYS A 145 -38.57 -37.10 -3.49
CA CYS A 145 -39.72 -37.61 -4.24
C CYS A 145 -40.91 -36.68 -3.96
N ARG A 146 -40.94 -35.55 -4.67
CA ARG A 146 -42.14 -34.87 -5.19
C ARG A 146 -41.77 -33.46 -5.60
N LEU A 147 -42.32 -33.06 -6.75
CA LEU A 147 -42.30 -31.72 -7.33
C LEU A 147 -40.99 -31.35 -8.02
N ASP A 148 -40.86 -31.78 -9.27
CA ASP A 148 -40.88 -30.79 -10.34
C ASP A 148 -41.15 -31.43 -11.70
N SER A 149 -42.27 -31.03 -12.30
CA SER A 149 -42.35 -30.90 -13.75
C SER A 149 -43.19 -29.67 -14.05
N ARG A 150 -42.47 -28.53 -14.03
CA ARG A 150 -42.47 -27.41 -14.98
C ARG A 150 -43.81 -26.97 -15.59
N SER A 151 -44.00 -25.65 -15.62
CA SER A 151 -44.28 -25.00 -16.91
C SER A 151 -43.87 -23.53 -16.93
N SER A 152 -43.08 -23.21 -17.95
CA SER A 152 -42.93 -21.86 -18.52
C SER A 152 -43.66 -21.84 -19.86
N SER A 153 -44.56 -20.86 -20.00
CA SER A 153 -44.92 -20.10 -21.21
C SER A 153 -45.36 -20.77 -22.53
N SER A 154 -46.49 -20.23 -23.01
CA SER A 154 -46.79 -19.76 -24.38
C SER A 154 -47.23 -20.75 -25.48
N SER A 155 -48.54 -20.62 -25.78
CA SER A 155 -49.18 -20.40 -27.10
C SER A 155 -49.08 -21.41 -28.26
N ASN A 156 -50.29 -21.69 -28.76
CA ASN A 156 -50.74 -21.98 -30.14
C ASN A 156 -51.13 -23.42 -30.52
N GLN A 157 -52.46 -23.57 -30.69
CA GLN A 157 -53.17 -24.04 -31.89
C GLN A 157 -52.60 -25.28 -32.62
N ASN A 158 -53.34 -26.40 -32.60
CA ASN A 158 -54.32 -26.76 -33.65
C ASN A 158 -54.92 -28.18 -33.47
N GLU A 159 -56.20 -28.24 -33.85
CA GLU A 159 -56.90 -29.33 -34.58
C GLU A 159 -57.15 -30.73 -33.97
N MET A 160 -58.44 -30.94 -33.64
CA MET A 160 -59.43 -31.74 -34.42
C MET A 160 -60.01 -33.02 -33.77
N GLU A 161 -61.35 -33.06 -33.86
CA GLU A 161 -62.33 -34.17 -33.90
C GLU A 161 -63.24 -34.50 -32.69
N LEU A 162 -64.49 -34.00 -32.85
CA LEU A 162 -65.82 -34.65 -32.71
C LEU A 162 -66.25 -35.31 -31.38
N VAL A 163 -67.33 -34.80 -30.76
CA VAL A 163 -68.74 -35.21 -30.98
C VAL A 163 -69.71 -34.27 -30.21
N ASN A 164 -70.46 -33.47 -30.98
CA ASN A 164 -71.90 -33.15 -30.93
C ASN A 164 -72.69 -33.04 -29.58
N ARG A 165 -73.23 -31.84 -29.27
CA ARG A 165 -74.70 -31.55 -29.25
C ARG A 165 -75.04 -30.08 -28.90
N ASN A 166 -75.55 -29.38 -29.92
CA ASN A 166 -76.64 -28.40 -29.99
C ASN A 166 -76.94 -27.40 -28.86
N GLY A 167 -77.04 -26.12 -29.26
CA GLY A 167 -78.20 -25.29 -28.94
C GLY A 167 -77.99 -23.78 -28.86
N ALA A 168 -78.11 -23.09 -30.01
CA ALA A 168 -78.62 -21.71 -30.24
C ALA A 168 -78.09 -20.54 -29.37
N GLY A 169 -77.66 -19.39 -29.89
CA GLY A 169 -77.80 -18.80 -31.22
C GLY A 169 -78.00 -17.29 -31.09
N SER A 170 -77.19 -16.55 -31.85
CA SER A 170 -77.42 -15.21 -32.42
C SER A 170 -77.06 -13.94 -31.64
N SER A 171 -76.21 -13.19 -32.34
CA SER A 171 -75.67 -11.85 -32.15
C SER A 171 -76.59 -10.72 -32.69
N HIS A 172 -76.21 -9.48 -32.37
CA HIS A 172 -76.49 -8.18 -33.06
C HIS A 172 -77.93 -7.62 -32.97
N SER A 173 -78.24 -6.33 -33.10
CA SER A 173 -77.56 -5.02 -33.05
C SER A 173 -78.65 -3.94 -32.86
N TYR A 174 -78.25 -2.72 -32.51
CA TYR A 174 -79.03 -1.48 -32.39
C TYR A 174 -80.24 -1.30 -33.35
N ASP A 175 -81.34 -0.72 -32.86
CA ASP A 175 -81.83 0.59 -33.32
C ASP A 175 -82.86 1.22 -32.37
N SER A 176 -83.09 2.50 -32.59
CA SER A 176 -83.58 3.57 -31.75
C SER A 176 -84.91 4.08 -32.32
N SER A 177 -85.77 4.58 -31.44
CA SER A 177 -86.99 5.37 -31.74
C SER A 177 -88.18 4.61 -32.34
N GLN A 178 -89.16 4.30 -31.49
CA GLN A 178 -90.57 4.64 -31.78
C GLN A 178 -91.42 4.64 -30.50
N SER A 179 -92.33 5.61 -30.48
CA SER A 179 -93.01 6.19 -29.33
C SER A 179 -94.40 5.58 -29.05
N SER A 180 -94.71 5.44 -27.75
CA SER A 180 -96.01 5.64 -27.07
C SER A 180 -97.29 4.99 -27.63
N PHE A 181 -97.88 4.06 -26.86
CA PHE A 181 -99.25 4.16 -26.28
C PHE A 181 -99.44 3.11 -25.16
N GLY A 182 -99.86 3.56 -23.96
CA GLY A 182 -100.05 2.76 -22.72
C GLY A 182 -101.34 1.91 -22.73
N PHE A 183 -101.70 1.10 -21.73
CA PHE A 183 -101.36 0.99 -20.30
C PHE A 183 -101.67 -0.44 -19.80
N ARG A 184 -100.75 -1.08 -19.08
CA ARG A 184 -101.06 -1.81 -17.83
C ARG A 184 -99.81 -1.79 -16.94
N LYS A 185 -99.93 -1.13 -15.80
CA LYS A 185 -98.86 -0.90 -14.81
C LYS A 185 -98.33 -2.22 -14.25
N GLN A 186 -97.06 -2.52 -14.51
CA GLN A 186 -96.16 -3.17 -13.56
C GLN A 186 -94.82 -2.41 -13.65
N SER A 187 -94.48 -1.72 -12.56
CA SER A 187 -93.25 -0.95 -12.39
C SER A 187 -92.04 -1.87 -12.41
N LEU A 188 -91.01 -1.49 -13.18
CA LEU A 188 -89.67 -2.10 -13.11
C LEU A 188 -89.10 -2.00 -11.69
N PRO A 189 -88.27 -2.96 -11.25
CA PRO A 189 -87.54 -2.86 -9.99
C PRO A 189 -86.57 -1.68 -10.00
N ASN A 190 -86.79 -0.75 -9.07
CA ASN A 190 -85.91 0.37 -8.75
C ASN A 190 -84.55 -0.17 -8.23
N TYR A 191 -83.48 -0.01 -9.00
CA TYR A 191 -82.11 -0.32 -8.56
C TYR A 191 -81.56 0.67 -7.50
N LEU A 192 -82.37 1.67 -7.12
CA LEU A 192 -82.08 2.68 -6.09
C LEU A 192 -82.58 2.27 -4.69
N ASP A 193 -83.31 1.16 -4.55
CA ASP A 193 -83.77 0.67 -3.24
C ASP A 193 -82.83 -0.37 -2.60
N ALA A 194 -81.80 -0.86 -3.31
CA ALA A 194 -80.77 -1.74 -2.74
C ALA A 194 -79.68 -0.97 -1.95
N THR A 195 -79.65 0.36 -2.02
CA THR A 195 -78.69 1.22 -1.29
C THR A 195 -79.25 1.82 0.00
N LYS A 196 -80.46 1.43 0.42
CA LYS A 196 -81.11 1.93 1.66
C LYS A 196 -81.17 0.93 2.82
N MET A 197 -80.47 -0.20 2.73
CA MET A 197 -80.19 -1.04 3.88
C MET A 197 -78.68 -1.06 4.15
N PHE A 198 -78.29 -0.56 5.32
CA PHE A 198 -76.95 -0.51 5.93
C PHE A 198 -76.00 0.66 5.54
N PRO A 199 -76.22 1.88 6.10
CA PRO A 199 -75.23 2.97 6.09
C PRO A 199 -73.93 2.63 6.85
N ASP A 200 -73.95 1.68 7.78
CA ASP A 200 -72.81 1.32 8.63
C ASP A 200 -71.73 0.52 7.89
N SER A 201 -72.09 -0.24 6.85
CA SER A 201 -71.18 -1.14 6.13
C SER A 201 -70.15 -0.40 5.28
N GLN A 202 -70.52 0.72 4.64
CA GLN A 202 -69.60 1.49 3.78
C GLN A 202 -68.53 2.22 4.60
N HIS A 203 -68.91 2.76 5.76
CA HIS A 203 -68.00 3.44 6.67
C HIS A 203 -67.06 2.45 7.36
N ASP A 204 -67.53 1.25 7.71
CA ASP A 204 -66.70 0.18 8.25
C ASP A 204 -65.68 -0.35 7.23
N VAL A 205 -66.03 -0.37 5.93
CA VAL A 205 -65.10 -0.70 4.84
C VAL A 205 -64.01 0.36 4.69
N VAL A 206 -64.36 1.65 4.71
CA VAL A 206 -63.37 2.75 4.64
C VAL A 206 -62.46 2.77 5.88
N MET A 207 -63.01 2.52 7.09
CA MET A 207 -62.21 2.39 8.31
C MET A 207 -61.24 1.21 8.23
N SER A 208 -61.68 0.07 7.68
CA SER A 208 -60.78 -1.08 7.49
C SER A 208 -59.64 -0.81 6.49
N ALA A 209 -59.87 0.06 5.50
CA ALA A 209 -58.83 0.51 4.57
C ALA A 209 -57.84 1.49 5.24
N ILE A 210 -58.27 2.30 6.20
CA ILE A 210 -57.36 3.20 6.94
C ILE A 210 -56.56 2.45 7.98
N TYR A 211 -57.14 1.45 8.66
CA TYR A 211 -56.38 0.57 9.54
C TYR A 211 -55.28 -0.18 8.78
N SER A 212 -55.55 -0.62 7.54
CA SER A 212 -54.53 -1.27 6.74
C SER A 212 -53.36 -0.34 6.38
N PHE A 213 -53.59 0.97 6.20
CA PHE A 213 -52.51 1.95 5.99
C PHE A 213 -51.51 2.04 7.14
N THR A 214 -51.95 1.81 8.37
CA THR A 214 -51.10 1.82 9.57
C THR A 214 -50.49 0.45 9.90
N GLY A 215 -50.73 -0.58 9.08
CA GLY A 215 -50.32 -1.93 9.39
C GLY A 215 -51.24 -2.65 10.40
N VAL A 216 -52.38 -2.08 10.76
CA VAL A 216 -53.33 -2.71 11.70
C VAL A 216 -54.31 -3.60 10.95
N GLN A 217 -54.55 -4.81 11.44
CA GLN A 217 -55.50 -5.74 10.83
C GLN A 217 -56.94 -5.26 11.06
N GLY A 218 -57.74 -5.24 9.99
CA GLY A 218 -59.13 -4.80 10.03
C GLY A 218 -60.12 -5.96 9.94
N LYS A 219 -61.42 -5.68 10.09
CA LYS A 219 -62.49 -6.69 9.98
C LYS A 219 -62.51 -7.41 8.61
N TYR A 220 -62.09 -6.72 7.55
CA TYR A 220 -62.11 -7.23 6.17
C TYR A 220 -60.73 -7.59 5.61
N LEU A 221 -59.64 -7.08 6.22
CA LEU A 221 -58.26 -7.26 5.76
C LEU A 221 -57.40 -7.90 6.85
N LYS A 222 -56.87 -9.09 6.55
CA LYS A 222 -55.92 -9.81 7.41
C LYS A 222 -54.55 -9.88 6.75
N LYS A 223 -53.48 -9.82 7.54
CA LYS A 223 -52.10 -9.95 7.03
C LYS A 223 -51.76 -11.42 6.81
N ASP A 224 -51.13 -11.70 5.68
CA ASP A 224 -50.53 -13.00 5.40
C ASP A 224 -49.23 -13.16 6.19
N VAL A 225 -49.09 -14.26 6.93
CA VAL A 225 -47.96 -14.48 7.86
C VAL A 225 -46.62 -14.60 7.11
N VAL A 226 -46.65 -15.14 5.88
CA VAL A 226 -45.44 -15.42 5.09
C VAL A 226 -45.02 -14.23 4.23
N THR A 227 -45.98 -13.63 3.51
CA THR A 227 -45.68 -12.56 2.54
C THR A 227 -45.79 -11.16 3.13
N GLY A 228 -46.42 -11.00 4.30
CA GLY A 228 -46.73 -9.70 4.89
C GLY A 228 -47.80 -8.89 4.13
N ARG A 229 -48.29 -9.38 2.98
CA ARG A 229 -49.34 -8.72 2.19
C ARG A 229 -50.69 -8.90 2.85
N PHE A 230 -51.58 -7.92 2.65
CA PHE A 230 -52.95 -8.02 3.11
C PHE A 230 -53.77 -8.89 2.16
N LYS A 231 -54.55 -9.81 2.72
CA LYS A 231 -55.55 -10.63 2.03
C LYS A 231 -56.93 -10.32 2.60
N LEU A 232 -57.94 -10.47 1.74
CA LEU A 232 -59.34 -10.40 2.18
C LEU A 232 -59.66 -11.61 3.05
N ASP A 233 -60.35 -11.37 4.17
CA ASP A 233 -60.77 -12.45 5.06
C ASP A 233 -61.85 -13.32 4.40
N PRO A 234 -61.64 -14.63 4.18
CA PRO A 234 -62.57 -15.50 3.44
C PRO A 234 -64.00 -15.53 4.01
N GLN A 235 -64.17 -15.19 5.29
CA GLN A 235 -65.47 -15.14 5.96
C GLN A 235 -66.30 -13.92 5.61
N ASN A 236 -65.67 -12.77 5.31
CA ASN A 236 -66.36 -11.49 5.10
C ASN A 236 -66.43 -11.05 3.63
N ILE A 237 -65.92 -11.86 2.69
CA ILE A 237 -65.96 -11.60 1.22
C ILE A 237 -67.41 -11.45 0.71
N LYS A 238 -68.37 -12.15 1.32
CA LYS A 238 -69.79 -12.15 0.90
C LYS A 238 -70.50 -10.80 1.09
N PHE A 239 -69.96 -9.90 1.92
CA PHE A 239 -70.55 -8.59 2.21
C PHE A 239 -69.99 -7.44 1.34
N LEU A 240 -69.02 -7.73 0.47
CA LEU A 240 -68.32 -6.75 -0.37
C LEU A 240 -68.71 -6.90 -1.84
N THR A 241 -68.99 -5.79 -2.53
CA THR A 241 -69.11 -5.77 -3.99
C THR A 241 -67.74 -6.02 -4.64
N THR A 242 -67.69 -6.76 -5.75
CA THR A 242 -66.42 -7.08 -6.48
C THR A 242 -65.54 -5.85 -6.72
N GLY A 243 -66.13 -4.69 -7.04
CA GLY A 243 -65.41 -3.42 -7.20
C GLY A 243 -64.82 -2.85 -5.90
N GLN A 244 -65.55 -2.96 -4.77
CA GLN A 244 -65.06 -2.51 -3.46
C GLN A 244 -63.94 -3.41 -2.95
N ALA A 245 -64.04 -4.73 -3.17
CA ALA A 245 -62.98 -5.68 -2.85
C ALA A 245 -61.69 -5.40 -3.63
N GLY A 246 -61.79 -5.10 -4.93
CA GLY A 246 -60.64 -4.71 -5.75
C GLY A 246 -60.00 -3.39 -5.30
N MET A 247 -60.80 -2.38 -4.96
CA MET A 247 -60.30 -1.10 -4.44
C MET A 247 -59.61 -1.27 -3.08
N LEU A 248 -60.19 -2.05 -2.18
CA LEU A 248 -59.66 -2.30 -0.85
C LEU A 248 -58.32 -3.07 -0.89
N LEU A 249 -58.19 -4.04 -1.79
CA LEU A 249 -56.92 -4.71 -2.06
C LEU A 249 -55.86 -3.74 -2.58
N ARG A 250 -56.21 -2.88 -3.53
CA ARG A 250 -55.30 -1.85 -4.04
C ARG A 250 -54.82 -0.91 -2.94
N LEU A 251 -55.73 -0.47 -2.07
CA LEU A 251 -55.38 0.40 -0.94
C LEU A 251 -54.50 -0.31 0.10
N SER A 252 -54.69 -1.61 0.29
CA SER A 252 -53.91 -2.40 1.24
C SER A 252 -52.42 -2.54 0.88
N GLU A 253 -52.03 -2.29 -0.39
CA GLU A 253 -50.62 -2.30 -0.80
C GLU A 253 -49.79 -1.23 -0.07
N LEU A 254 -50.38 -0.06 0.25
CA LEU A 254 -49.70 0.97 1.04
C LEU A 254 -49.33 0.48 2.44
N GLY A 255 -50.20 -0.29 3.07
CA GLY A 255 -49.93 -0.92 4.36
C GLY A 255 -48.76 -1.90 4.32
N TYR A 256 -48.58 -2.61 3.19
CA TYR A 256 -47.45 -3.51 3.00
C TYR A 256 -46.12 -2.75 2.92
N TYR A 257 -46.07 -1.65 2.17
CA TYR A 257 -44.86 -0.82 2.09
C TYR A 257 -44.56 -0.12 3.42
N HIS A 258 -45.59 0.37 4.11
CA HIS A 258 -45.46 0.96 5.45
C HIS A 258 -44.81 -0.01 6.45
N ASP A 259 -45.29 -1.26 6.53
CA ASP A 259 -44.71 -2.31 7.37
C ASP A 259 -43.22 -2.55 7.08
N ARG A 260 -42.80 -2.47 5.80
CA ARG A 260 -41.39 -2.67 5.42
C ARG A 260 -40.50 -1.51 5.87
N VAL A 261 -40.97 -0.26 5.72
CA VAL A 261 -40.24 0.90 6.23
C VAL A 261 -40.16 0.85 7.76
N VAL A 262 -41.24 0.44 8.44
CA VAL A 262 -41.24 0.25 9.90
C VAL A 262 -40.21 -0.80 10.33
N LYS A 263 -40.18 -1.97 9.67
CA LYS A 263 -39.18 -3.02 9.93
C LYS A 263 -37.73 -2.53 9.80
N PHE A 264 -37.47 -1.61 8.87
CA PHE A 264 -36.16 -0.99 8.67
C PHE A 264 -35.87 0.17 9.66
N SER A 265 -36.90 0.74 10.28
CA SER A 265 -36.74 1.78 11.29
C SER A 265 -36.48 1.23 12.71
N ASP A 266 -36.79 -0.05 12.91
CA ASP A 266 -36.67 -0.73 14.20
C ASP A 266 -35.25 -1.28 14.38
N VAL A 267 -34.55 -0.76 15.41
CA VAL A 267 -33.16 -1.12 15.73
C VAL A 267 -32.98 -2.62 16.01
N SER A 268 -34.05 -3.28 16.46
CA SER A 268 -34.08 -4.68 16.90
C SER A 268 -34.09 -5.72 15.77
N THR A 269 -34.38 -5.34 14.53
CA THR A 269 -34.58 -6.29 13.42
C THR A 269 -33.27 -6.72 12.74
N GLY A 270 -32.14 -6.06 13.02
CA GLY A 270 -30.83 -6.39 12.48
C GLY A 270 -30.60 -6.04 11.00
N PHE A 271 -31.62 -5.53 10.29
CA PHE A 271 -31.54 -5.10 8.88
C PHE A 271 -31.02 -3.66 8.68
N ASN A 272 -30.53 -3.05 9.76
CA ASN A 272 -30.29 -1.61 9.81
C ASN A 272 -28.93 -1.22 9.24
N ALA A 273 -28.90 -0.04 8.62
CA ALA A 273 -27.64 0.61 8.27
C ALA A 273 -26.80 0.82 9.54
N ILE A 274 -25.54 0.39 9.51
CA ILE A 274 -24.67 0.34 10.69
C ILE A 274 -23.93 1.67 10.83
N GLY A 275 -23.96 2.24 12.04
CA GLY A 275 -23.17 3.40 12.45
C GLY A 275 -23.92 4.73 12.42
N SER A 276 -23.20 5.85 12.54
CA SER A 276 -23.77 7.19 12.75
C SER A 276 -24.56 7.69 11.55
N MET A 277 -24.08 7.41 10.33
CA MET A 277 -24.78 7.75 9.09
C MET A 277 -26.04 6.89 8.91
N GLY A 278 -25.98 5.61 9.31
CA GLY A 278 -27.14 4.72 9.33
C GLY A 278 -28.21 5.15 10.34
N GLN A 279 -27.80 5.63 11.52
CA GLN A 279 -28.73 6.19 12.52
C GLN A 279 -29.41 7.47 12.01
N ALA A 280 -28.69 8.32 11.28
CA ALA A 280 -29.27 9.52 10.67
C ALA A 280 -30.34 9.15 9.62
N LEU A 281 -30.09 8.13 8.79
CA LEU A 281 -31.08 7.57 7.88
C LEU A 281 -32.32 7.06 8.64
N ILE A 282 -32.14 6.26 9.68
CA ILE A 282 -33.25 5.74 10.49
C ILE A 282 -34.06 6.88 11.12
N SER A 283 -33.39 7.93 11.62
CA SER A 283 -34.06 9.10 12.18
C SER A 283 -34.93 9.80 11.14
N LYS A 284 -34.42 9.98 9.91
CA LYS A 284 -35.19 10.62 8.84
C LYS A 284 -36.33 9.73 8.34
N LEU A 285 -36.15 8.41 8.28
CA LEU A 285 -37.23 7.47 7.98
C LEU A 285 -38.33 7.50 9.04
N LYS A 286 -37.98 7.65 10.33
CA LYS A 286 -38.97 7.84 11.41
C LYS A 286 -39.73 9.15 11.28
N GLU A 287 -39.08 10.22 10.85
CA GLU A 287 -39.73 11.50 10.57
C GLU A 287 -40.73 11.38 9.40
N GLU A 288 -40.35 10.72 8.32
CA GLU A 288 -41.23 10.44 7.18
C GLU A 288 -42.42 9.55 7.55
N LEU A 289 -42.19 8.54 8.38
CA LEU A 289 -43.26 7.71 8.94
C LEU A 289 -44.20 8.53 9.84
N ALA A 290 -43.68 9.44 10.66
CA ALA A 290 -44.48 10.32 11.50
C ALA A 290 -45.32 11.29 10.66
N ASN A 291 -44.76 11.86 9.59
CA ASN A 291 -45.48 12.68 8.63
C ASN A 291 -46.62 11.90 7.98
N PHE A 292 -46.36 10.65 7.58
CA PHE A 292 -47.38 9.75 7.05
C PHE A 292 -48.48 9.45 8.09
N HIS A 293 -48.12 9.10 9.33
CA HIS A 293 -49.06 8.88 10.42
C HIS A 293 -49.91 10.13 10.71
N GLY A 294 -49.33 11.32 10.63
CA GLY A 294 -50.06 12.59 10.73
C GLY A 294 -51.11 12.75 9.64
N GLN A 295 -50.79 12.44 8.38
CA GLN A 295 -51.77 12.50 7.29
C GLN A 295 -52.89 11.46 7.46
N VAL A 296 -52.55 10.25 7.92
CA VAL A 296 -53.54 9.19 8.21
C VAL A 296 -54.44 9.59 9.39
N ALA A 297 -53.90 10.25 10.41
CA ALA A 297 -54.68 10.76 11.54
C ALA A 297 -55.71 11.83 11.10
N VAL A 298 -55.34 12.71 10.16
CA VAL A 298 -56.28 13.67 9.57
C VAL A 298 -57.43 12.98 8.82
N LEU A 299 -57.15 11.87 8.13
CA LEU A 299 -58.20 11.06 7.49
C LEU A 299 -59.10 10.37 8.52
N HIS A 300 -58.51 9.85 9.60
CA HIS A 300 -59.24 9.22 10.70
C HIS A 300 -60.17 10.22 11.40
N ASP A 301 -59.69 11.44 11.69
CA ASP A 301 -60.47 12.53 12.28
C ASP A 301 -61.62 12.98 11.36
N LYS A 302 -61.38 13.07 10.05
CA LYS A 302 -62.46 13.35 9.07
C LYS A 302 -63.58 12.31 9.15
N ILE A 303 -63.27 11.02 9.16
CA ILE A 303 -64.29 9.96 9.26
C ILE A 303 -64.98 9.97 10.62
N GLN A 304 -64.24 10.18 11.70
CA GLN A 304 -64.81 10.23 13.04
C GLN A 304 -65.80 11.40 13.19
N ARG A 305 -65.47 12.58 12.65
CA ARG A 305 -66.38 13.74 12.59
C ARG A 305 -67.63 13.43 11.76
N PHE A 306 -67.49 12.79 10.59
CA PHE A 306 -68.65 12.36 9.81
C PHE A 306 -69.52 11.34 10.54
N ARG A 307 -68.93 10.37 11.25
CA ARG A 307 -69.66 9.38 12.07
C ARG A 307 -70.43 10.05 13.22
N LEU A 308 -69.85 11.06 13.86
CA LEU A 308 -70.50 11.83 14.92
C LEU A 308 -71.67 12.67 14.39
N VAL A 309 -71.52 13.29 13.21
CA VAL A 309 -72.61 14.03 12.53
C VAL A 309 -73.72 13.08 12.09
N ALA A 310 -73.39 11.87 11.63
CA ALA A 310 -74.36 10.84 11.26
C ALA A 310 -75.11 10.23 12.45
N MET A 311 -74.48 10.12 13.62
CA MET A 311 -75.13 9.63 14.86
C MET A 311 -76.00 10.69 15.55
N SER A 312 -75.73 11.98 15.35
CA SER A 312 -76.40 13.09 16.03
C SER A 312 -77.63 13.58 15.28
N GLY A 313 -78.53 12.67 14.87
CA GLY A 313 -79.62 12.88 13.90
C GLY A 313 -80.74 13.91 14.21
N ILE A 314 -80.47 15.08 14.78
CA ILE A 314 -81.43 16.18 14.94
C ILE A 314 -80.73 17.54 14.76
N GLY A 315 -81.09 18.30 13.72
CA GLY A 315 -80.96 19.77 13.72
C GLY A 315 -80.47 20.46 12.45
N TYR A 316 -81.43 20.95 11.65
CA TYR A 316 -81.37 22.04 10.67
C TYR A 316 -80.61 21.84 9.34
N ARG A 317 -81.19 22.47 8.32
CA ARG A 317 -81.25 22.02 6.93
C ARG A 317 -80.59 23.01 5.96
N GLU A 318 -79.60 23.79 6.41
CA GLU A 318 -79.08 24.92 5.61
C GLU A 318 -77.58 24.95 5.30
N ASP A 319 -76.73 24.03 5.77
CA ASP A 319 -75.35 23.91 5.28
C ASP A 319 -75.15 22.58 4.53
N ARG A 320 -75.55 22.57 3.25
CA ARG A 320 -75.29 21.48 2.30
C ARG A 320 -74.06 21.72 1.41
N ASP A 321 -73.22 22.68 1.75
CA ASP A 321 -71.91 22.84 1.10
C ASP A 321 -70.79 22.66 2.14
N SER A 322 -69.83 21.80 1.80
CA SER A 322 -68.55 21.51 2.49
C SER A 322 -68.49 20.35 3.50
N GLY A 323 -69.47 19.46 3.53
CA GLY A 323 -69.35 18.15 4.20
C GLY A 323 -68.78 17.10 3.24
N ASP A 324 -67.51 17.24 2.88
CA ASP A 324 -66.83 16.46 1.83
C ASP A 324 -66.68 14.95 2.19
N GLU A 325 -67.75 14.16 1.97
CA GLU A 325 -67.83 12.71 2.30
C GLU A 325 -66.58 11.95 1.79
N LEU A 326 -65.90 11.26 2.71
CA LEU A 326 -64.72 10.46 2.37
C LEU A 326 -65.15 9.12 1.75
N THR A 327 -65.42 9.13 0.45
CA THR A 327 -65.72 7.91 -0.31
C THR A 327 -64.44 7.13 -0.63
N LEU A 328 -64.59 5.82 -0.89
CA LEU A 328 -63.48 4.94 -1.29
C LEU A 328 -62.73 5.46 -2.53
N PHE A 329 -63.44 6.09 -3.47
CA PHE A 329 -62.86 6.74 -4.65
C PHE A 329 -61.99 7.95 -4.31
N LYS A 330 -62.42 8.76 -3.35
CA LYS A 330 -61.63 9.92 -2.90
C LYS A 330 -60.38 9.50 -2.12
N LEU A 331 -60.50 8.43 -1.35
CA LEU A 331 -59.37 7.82 -0.66
C LEU A 331 -58.39 7.18 -1.67
N LEU A 332 -58.88 6.65 -2.80
CA LEU A 332 -58.05 6.20 -3.93
C LEU A 332 -57.28 7.36 -4.60
N ALA A 333 -57.88 8.53 -4.71
CA ALA A 333 -57.19 9.72 -5.24
C ALA A 333 -56.11 10.23 -4.28
N TRP A 334 -56.39 10.24 -2.98
CA TRP A 334 -55.41 10.58 -1.94
C TRP A 334 -54.25 9.57 -1.86
N TYR A 335 -54.55 8.29 -2.08
CA TYR A 335 -53.61 7.16 -1.97
C TYR A 335 -52.39 7.24 -2.91
N ILE A 336 -52.52 7.85 -4.10
CA ILE A 336 -51.50 7.78 -5.16
C ILE A 336 -50.17 8.42 -4.69
N LYS A 337 -50.20 9.62 -4.09
CA LYS A 337 -48.97 10.34 -3.69
C LYS A 337 -48.24 9.63 -2.52
N PRO A 338 -48.90 9.25 -1.41
CA PRO A 338 -48.26 8.49 -0.33
C PRO A 338 -47.77 7.11 -0.76
N LEU A 339 -48.49 6.42 -1.67
CA LEU A 339 -48.05 5.13 -2.20
C LEU A 339 -46.70 5.25 -2.90
N HIS A 340 -46.58 6.17 -3.85
CA HIS A 340 -45.33 6.35 -4.59
C HIS A 340 -44.18 6.74 -3.64
N ARG A 341 -44.43 7.63 -2.67
CA ARG A 341 -43.42 8.02 -1.67
C ARG A 341 -42.96 6.82 -0.83
N MET A 342 -43.89 6.01 -0.33
CA MET A 342 -43.57 4.82 0.49
C MET A 342 -42.88 3.72 -0.33
N GLN A 343 -43.26 3.53 -1.59
CA GLN A 343 -42.59 2.60 -2.50
C GLN A 343 -41.12 2.96 -2.70
N TRP A 344 -40.82 4.23 -2.98
CA TRP A 344 -39.44 4.69 -3.12
C TRP A 344 -38.65 4.59 -1.82
N LEU A 345 -39.24 4.95 -0.68
CA LEU A 345 -38.62 4.75 0.64
C LEU A 345 -38.26 3.28 0.88
N THR A 346 -39.15 2.33 0.55
CA THR A 346 -38.82 0.90 0.69
C THR A 346 -37.72 0.44 -0.25
N LYS A 347 -37.68 0.94 -1.50
CA LYS A 347 -36.61 0.60 -2.45
C LYS A 347 -35.25 1.14 -2.00
N ILE A 348 -35.22 2.38 -1.50
CA ILE A 348 -34.00 3.00 -0.98
C ILE A 348 -33.56 2.27 0.30
N ALA A 349 -34.48 2.00 1.22
CA ALA A 349 -34.20 1.25 2.44
C ALA A 349 -33.66 -0.16 2.15
N ASP A 350 -34.26 -0.88 1.19
CA ASP A 350 -33.79 -2.19 0.75
C ASP A 350 -32.37 -2.13 0.16
N ALA A 351 -32.07 -1.10 -0.64
CA ALA A 351 -30.74 -0.90 -1.21
C ALA A 351 -29.67 -0.50 -0.16
N CYS A 352 -30.10 0.05 0.97
CA CYS A 352 -29.26 0.49 2.09
C CYS A 352 -28.98 -0.60 3.13
N GLN A 353 -29.55 -1.79 2.99
CA GLN A 353 -29.36 -2.89 3.95
C GLN A 353 -27.88 -3.27 4.07
N ILE A 354 -27.39 -3.41 5.31
CA ILE A 354 -26.02 -3.88 5.65
C ILE A 354 -24.89 -2.91 5.22
N LYS A 355 -25.20 -1.85 4.46
CA LYS A 355 -24.23 -0.86 4.01
C LYS A 355 -23.84 0.13 5.11
N LYS A 356 -22.64 0.70 4.97
CA LYS A 356 -22.00 1.52 6.00
C LYS A 356 -21.32 2.75 5.43
N GLY A 357 -21.34 3.86 6.17
CA GLY A 357 -20.55 5.06 5.88
C GLY A 357 -20.73 5.61 4.47
N GLY A 358 -19.63 5.87 3.75
CA GLY A 358 -19.68 6.42 2.39
C GLY A 358 -20.24 5.47 1.32
N GLU A 359 -20.27 4.16 1.56
CA GLU A 359 -20.97 3.23 0.67
C GLU A 359 -22.48 3.47 0.71
N LEU A 360 -23.02 3.71 1.92
CA LEU A 360 -24.43 4.07 2.11
C LEU A 360 -24.76 5.36 1.35
N ALA A 361 -23.95 6.40 1.54
CA ALA A 361 -24.13 7.69 0.87
C ALA A 361 -24.06 7.56 -0.67
N SER A 362 -23.13 6.75 -1.18
CA SER A 362 -23.00 6.48 -2.62
C SER A 362 -24.26 5.81 -3.20
N THR A 363 -24.85 4.89 -2.45
CA THR A 363 -26.01 4.14 -2.94
C THR A 363 -27.30 4.93 -2.92
N VAL A 364 -27.42 5.87 -1.97
CA VAL A 364 -28.52 6.85 -1.97
C VAL A 364 -28.33 7.85 -3.10
N TYR A 365 -27.08 8.27 -3.37
CA TYR A 365 -26.76 9.16 -4.48
C TYR A 365 -27.11 8.56 -5.85
N ASP A 366 -26.89 7.26 -6.06
CA ASP A 366 -27.27 6.57 -7.31
C ASP A 366 -28.78 6.68 -7.64
N PHE A 367 -29.65 7.01 -6.67
CA PHE A 367 -31.09 7.19 -6.91
C PHE A 367 -31.47 8.60 -7.41
N LEU A 368 -30.56 9.57 -7.44
CA LEU A 368 -30.81 10.91 -8.02
C LEU A 368 -30.96 10.88 -9.55
N ASP A 369 -30.41 9.85 -10.21
CA ASP A 369 -30.43 9.71 -11.67
C ASP A 369 -31.79 9.29 -12.25
N ASN A 370 -32.82 9.07 -11.40
CA ASN A 370 -34.12 8.53 -11.80
C ASN A 370 -35.05 9.54 -12.50
N GLY A 371 -34.72 10.84 -12.50
CA GLY A 371 -35.43 11.88 -13.25
C GLY A 371 -36.86 12.21 -12.79
N ASN A 372 -37.26 11.76 -11.59
CA ASN A 372 -38.57 12.06 -11.00
C ASN A 372 -38.41 13.06 -9.85
N ASP A 373 -39.01 14.24 -9.97
CA ASP A 373 -38.89 15.34 -8.99
C ASP A 373 -39.28 14.92 -7.56
N MET A 374 -40.31 14.09 -7.39
CA MET A 374 -40.71 13.60 -6.07
C MET A 374 -39.63 12.71 -5.43
N VAL A 375 -38.92 11.94 -6.25
CA VAL A 375 -37.84 11.06 -5.80
C VAL A 375 -36.61 11.89 -5.50
N ASN A 376 -36.30 12.89 -6.33
CA ASN A 376 -35.16 13.77 -6.12
C ASN A 376 -35.32 14.56 -4.82
N GLU A 377 -36.48 15.17 -4.55
CA GLU A 377 -36.76 15.87 -3.29
C GLU A 377 -36.56 14.93 -2.07
N LEU A 378 -37.08 13.70 -2.16
CA LEU A 378 -36.95 12.71 -1.10
C LEU A 378 -35.51 12.23 -0.91
N VAL A 379 -34.78 11.99 -2.00
CA VAL A 379 -33.39 11.53 -1.96
C VAL A 379 -32.48 12.65 -1.46
N GLU A 380 -32.70 13.90 -1.85
CA GLU A 380 -31.99 15.07 -1.33
C GLU A 380 -32.20 15.24 0.18
N ASP A 381 -33.43 15.08 0.66
CA ASP A 381 -33.76 15.11 2.10
C ASP A 381 -33.05 13.99 2.87
N LEU A 382 -33.07 12.76 2.34
CA LEU A 382 -32.39 11.61 2.93
C LEU A 382 -30.86 11.79 2.91
N LEU A 383 -30.31 12.26 1.79
CA LEU A 383 -28.88 12.46 1.61
C LEU A 383 -28.36 13.58 2.51
N THR A 384 -29.12 14.66 2.68
CA THR A 384 -28.79 15.73 3.63
C THR A 384 -28.71 15.20 5.07
N ALA A 385 -29.64 14.33 5.47
CA ALA A 385 -29.62 13.70 6.78
C ALA A 385 -28.41 12.75 6.95
N ILE A 386 -28.13 11.90 5.96
CA ILE A 386 -27.01 10.94 5.97
C ILE A 386 -25.65 11.65 5.97
N CYS A 387 -25.52 12.71 5.18
CA CYS A 387 -24.28 13.47 5.06
C CYS A 387 -24.01 14.35 6.28
N GLY A 388 -25.02 14.70 7.10
CA GLY A 388 -24.85 15.50 8.31
C GLY A 388 -23.71 15.03 9.25
N PRO A 389 -23.71 13.77 9.71
CA PRO A 389 -22.59 13.18 10.46
C PRO A 389 -21.25 13.24 9.73
N LEU A 390 -21.25 12.99 8.41
CA LEU A 390 -20.04 13.07 7.57
C LEU A 390 -19.47 14.49 7.55
N VAL A 391 -20.32 15.52 7.40
CA VAL A 391 -19.90 16.92 7.44
C VAL A 391 -19.26 17.25 8.77
N ARG A 392 -19.87 16.85 9.89
CA ARG A 392 -19.32 17.09 11.23
C ARG A 392 -17.96 16.44 11.41
N MET A 393 -17.79 15.21 10.91
CA MET A 393 -16.49 14.54 10.91
C MET A 393 -15.45 15.29 10.07
N ILE A 394 -15.82 15.77 8.88
CA ILE A 394 -14.95 16.58 8.00
C ILE A 394 -14.59 17.92 8.65
N SER A 395 -15.56 18.66 9.17
CA SER A 395 -15.35 19.95 9.82
C SER A 395 -14.43 19.81 11.02
N LYS A 396 -14.63 18.79 11.86
CA LYS A 396 -13.73 18.51 12.97
C LYS A 396 -12.30 18.17 12.51
N TRP A 397 -12.17 17.39 11.45
CA TRP A 397 -10.88 17.04 10.87
C TRP A 397 -10.15 18.26 10.27
N ILE A 398 -10.86 19.10 9.51
CA ILE A 398 -10.32 20.30 8.84
C ILE A 398 -10.06 21.45 9.82
N LEU A 399 -10.71 21.51 10.99
CA LEU A 399 -10.53 22.63 11.91
C LEU A 399 -9.66 22.28 13.11
N GLU A 400 -9.85 21.07 13.68
CA GLU A 400 -9.18 20.62 14.91
C GLU A 400 -8.08 19.57 14.67
N GLY A 401 -8.00 19.01 13.46
CA GLY A 401 -7.08 17.90 13.13
C GLY A 401 -7.41 16.60 13.88
N GLY A 402 -8.60 16.50 14.49
CA GLY A 402 -9.02 15.36 15.30
C GLY A 402 -10.00 14.45 14.57
N ILE A 403 -9.79 13.14 14.62
CA ILE A 403 -10.75 12.15 14.10
C ILE A 403 -11.54 11.57 15.27
N SER A 404 -12.84 11.84 15.32
CA SER A 404 -13.79 11.14 16.21
C SER A 404 -14.66 10.19 15.41
N ASP A 405 -14.12 9.00 15.12
CA ASP A 405 -14.81 7.96 14.36
C ASP A 405 -14.84 6.63 15.14
N ILE A 406 -15.88 6.47 15.95
CA ILE A 406 -16.12 5.28 16.77
C ILE A 406 -16.49 4.08 15.88
N HIS A 407 -17.23 4.34 14.80
CA HIS A 407 -17.79 3.31 13.95
C HIS A 407 -16.93 2.98 12.73
N ARG A 408 -15.78 3.62 12.51
CA ARG A 408 -14.95 3.43 11.32
C ARG A 408 -15.73 3.73 10.03
N GLU A 409 -16.46 4.82 9.98
CA GLU A 409 -17.26 5.25 8.83
C GLU A 409 -16.61 6.38 8.02
N PHE A 410 -15.64 7.08 8.61
CA PHE A 410 -14.92 8.14 7.95
C PHE A 410 -13.92 7.58 6.93
N PHE A 411 -13.77 8.27 5.80
CA PHE A 411 -12.85 7.86 4.74
C PHE A 411 -11.38 8.11 5.10
N VAL A 412 -11.06 8.91 6.13
CA VAL A 412 -9.69 9.03 6.65
C VAL A 412 -9.51 8.08 7.84
N LYS A 413 -8.53 7.18 7.75
CA LYS A 413 -8.13 6.26 8.83
C LYS A 413 -6.89 6.79 9.52
N SER A 414 -6.93 6.91 10.85
CA SER A 414 -5.74 7.06 11.70
C SER A 414 -5.20 5.69 12.11
N ILE A 415 -3.89 5.48 11.93
CA ILE A 415 -3.12 4.33 12.41
C ILE A 415 -2.40 4.77 13.68
N LYS A 416 -2.57 4.02 14.77
CA LYS A 416 -2.02 4.37 16.10
C LYS A 416 -0.58 3.90 16.32
N ASP A 417 -0.11 2.92 15.54
CA ASP A 417 1.16 2.23 15.78
C ASP A 417 2.33 2.83 14.96
N VAL A 418 2.39 4.15 14.85
CA VAL A 418 3.42 4.84 14.05
C VAL A 418 4.27 5.73 14.95
N GLY A 419 5.60 5.56 14.88
CA GLY A 419 6.56 6.41 15.59
C GLY A 419 6.50 7.88 15.14
N VAL A 420 6.99 8.77 16.00
CA VAL A 420 6.91 10.24 15.81
C VAL A 420 7.53 10.70 14.48
N ASP A 421 8.54 9.99 13.99
CA ASP A 421 9.26 10.34 12.75
C ASP A 421 8.56 9.90 11.46
N ARG A 422 7.52 9.05 11.53
CA ARG A 422 6.74 8.61 10.35
C ARG A 422 5.30 9.11 10.35
N LEU A 423 4.98 10.06 11.24
CA LEU A 423 3.62 10.57 11.41
C LEU A 423 3.04 11.17 10.12
N TRP A 424 3.85 11.85 9.30
CA TRP A 424 3.36 12.53 8.09
C TRP A 424 2.86 11.55 7.00
N HIS A 425 3.63 10.49 6.77
CA HIS A 425 3.40 9.55 5.67
C HIS A 425 2.42 8.44 6.05
N ASP A 426 2.60 7.82 7.21
CA ASP A 426 1.92 6.56 7.54
C ASP A 426 0.71 6.71 8.45
N LYS A 427 0.63 7.78 9.26
CA LYS A 427 -0.43 7.91 10.29
C LYS A 427 -1.82 8.00 9.69
N PHE A 428 -1.98 8.70 8.56
CA PHE A 428 -3.28 8.94 7.95
C PHE A 428 -3.34 8.39 6.53
N ARG A 429 -4.31 7.51 6.27
CA ARG A 429 -4.56 6.92 4.95
C ARG A 429 -6.03 7.05 4.55
N LEU A 430 -6.27 7.16 3.25
CA LEU A 430 -7.61 7.14 2.69
C LEU A 430 -8.13 5.70 2.61
N ARG A 431 -9.39 5.52 3.00
CA ARG A 431 -10.15 4.28 2.87
C ARG A 431 -11.09 4.41 1.67
N LEU A 432 -10.59 4.04 0.50
CA LEU A 432 -11.32 4.06 -0.76
C LEU A 432 -12.73 3.45 -0.72
N PRO A 433 -13.01 2.30 -0.05
CA PRO A 433 -14.37 1.75 -0.03
C PRO A 433 -15.38 2.57 0.79
N MET A 434 -14.93 3.50 1.63
CA MET A 434 -15.80 4.40 2.39
C MET A 434 -15.84 5.81 1.79
N LEU A 435 -15.27 6.01 0.60
CA LEU A 435 -15.33 7.28 -0.12
C LEU A 435 -16.68 7.40 -0.85
N PRO A 436 -17.49 8.43 -0.59
CA PRO A 436 -18.72 8.64 -1.35
C PRO A 436 -18.43 8.97 -2.82
N LYS A 437 -19.21 8.42 -3.75
CA LYS A 437 -19.05 8.66 -5.21
C LYS A 437 -19.08 10.13 -5.62
N PHE A 438 -19.81 10.98 -4.90
CA PHE A 438 -19.90 12.42 -5.17
C PHE A 438 -18.68 13.21 -4.70
N VAL A 439 -17.78 12.62 -3.89
CA VAL A 439 -16.53 13.26 -3.48
C VAL A 439 -15.41 12.77 -4.41
N PRO A 440 -14.89 13.62 -5.32
CA PRO A 440 -13.79 13.22 -6.19
C PRO A 440 -12.53 12.97 -5.35
N ILE A 441 -11.67 12.09 -5.85
CA ILE A 441 -10.42 11.71 -5.18
C ILE A 441 -9.53 12.93 -4.90
N GLU A 442 -9.51 13.91 -5.80
CA GLU A 442 -8.77 15.17 -5.64
C GLU A 442 -9.22 15.95 -4.40
N LEU A 443 -10.54 16.06 -4.19
CA LEU A 443 -11.09 16.75 -3.03
C LEU A 443 -10.85 15.94 -1.75
N ALA A 444 -10.96 14.62 -1.81
CA ALA A 444 -10.63 13.75 -0.69
C ALA A 444 -9.15 13.88 -0.27
N ASN A 445 -8.24 13.99 -1.25
CA ASN A 445 -6.82 14.25 -1.00
C ASN A 445 -6.63 15.63 -0.35
N LYS A 446 -7.26 16.70 -0.85
CA LYS A 446 -7.20 18.02 -0.21
C LYS A 446 -7.66 17.98 1.25
N ILE A 447 -8.80 17.34 1.53
CA ILE A 447 -9.32 17.19 2.90
C ILE A 447 -8.34 16.39 3.78
N LEU A 448 -7.74 15.33 3.25
CA LEU A 448 -6.70 14.56 3.94
C LEU A 448 -5.50 15.46 4.30
N MET A 449 -4.98 16.19 3.32
CA MET A 449 -3.79 17.03 3.49
C MET A 449 -4.05 18.18 4.47
N THR A 450 -5.19 18.85 4.38
CA THR A 450 -5.57 19.91 5.34
C THR A 450 -5.53 19.42 6.78
N GLY A 451 -6.10 18.24 7.07
CA GLY A 451 -6.08 17.71 8.42
C GLY A 451 -4.71 17.13 8.83
N LYS A 452 -3.90 16.61 7.89
CA LYS A 452 -2.50 16.25 8.15
C LYS A 452 -1.69 17.49 8.57
N CYS A 453 -1.82 18.59 7.83
CA CYS A 453 -1.20 19.88 8.14
C CYS A 453 -1.56 20.36 9.55
N ILE A 454 -2.84 20.32 9.92
CA ILE A 454 -3.29 20.79 11.24
C ILE A 454 -2.84 19.85 12.36
N ASN A 455 -2.91 18.54 12.14
CA ASN A 455 -2.40 17.58 13.12
C ASN A 455 -0.89 17.75 13.33
N PHE A 456 -0.14 18.01 12.26
CA PHE A 456 1.29 18.32 12.33
C PHE A 456 1.57 19.60 13.13
N LEU A 457 0.84 20.69 12.87
CA LEU A 457 0.96 21.94 13.64
C LEU A 457 0.66 21.72 15.13
N ARG A 458 -0.34 20.89 15.43
CA ARG A 458 -0.76 20.63 16.81
C ARG A 458 0.20 19.72 17.57
N GLU A 459 0.61 18.61 16.98
CA GLU A 459 1.41 17.58 17.65
C GLU A 459 2.90 17.92 17.67
N ILE A 460 3.41 18.65 16.67
CA ILE A 460 4.85 18.84 16.49
C ILE A 460 5.26 20.32 16.67
N CYS A 461 4.46 21.27 16.19
CA CYS A 461 4.76 22.69 16.38
C CYS A 461 4.18 23.26 17.70
N GLU A 462 3.41 22.48 18.45
CA GLU A 462 2.74 22.84 19.72
C GLU A 462 1.95 24.17 19.70
N GLU A 463 1.63 24.69 18.50
CA GLU A 463 0.96 25.97 18.34
C GLU A 463 -0.55 25.75 18.22
N GLN A 464 -1.27 25.98 19.32
CA GLN A 464 -2.75 25.89 19.36
C GLN A 464 -3.45 27.07 18.67
N GLY A 465 -2.69 28.08 18.25
CA GLY A 465 -3.22 29.24 17.58
C GLY A 465 -3.55 28.93 16.14
N MET A 466 -4.83 28.69 15.81
CA MET A 466 -5.32 29.29 14.57
C MET A 466 -6.61 30.06 14.75
N MET A 467 -6.60 31.19 14.03
CA MET A 467 -7.67 31.73 13.22
C MET A 467 -9.01 32.00 13.91
N LYS A 468 -9.22 33.29 14.19
CA LYS A 468 -10.51 33.90 14.55
C LYS A 468 -11.62 33.67 13.50
N GLU A 469 -11.28 33.14 12.31
CA GLU A 469 -12.19 32.80 11.20
C GLU A 469 -12.78 31.37 11.31
N ARG A 470 -12.31 30.53 12.25
CA ARG A 470 -12.78 29.14 12.41
C ARG A 470 -14.26 29.03 12.71
N ASP A 471 -14.80 29.93 13.53
CA ASP A 471 -16.22 29.88 13.94
C ASP A 471 -17.16 30.28 12.80
N GLU A 472 -16.72 31.14 11.89
CA GLU A 472 -17.48 31.55 10.71
C GLU A 472 -17.46 30.43 9.66
N LEU A 473 -16.30 29.82 9.43
CA LEU A 473 -16.16 28.68 8.52
C LEU A 473 -16.88 27.43 9.04
N MET A 474 -16.83 27.16 10.35
CA MET A 474 -17.59 26.08 10.98
C MET A 474 -19.10 26.26 10.76
N LYS A 475 -19.62 27.48 10.93
CA LYS A 475 -21.03 27.78 10.67
C LYS A 475 -21.41 27.58 9.21
N VAL A 476 -20.57 28.04 8.27
CA VAL A 476 -20.82 27.87 6.82
C VAL A 476 -20.79 26.40 6.40
N MET A 477 -19.90 25.59 6.99
CA MET A 477 -19.80 24.17 6.70
C MET A 477 -20.97 23.38 7.30
N GLU A 478 -21.39 23.68 8.53
CA GLU A 478 -22.50 22.99 9.20
C GLU A 478 -23.88 23.40 8.66
N SER A 479 -24.06 24.66 8.23
CA SER A 479 -25.31 25.13 7.64
C SER A 479 -25.55 24.61 6.21
N SER A 480 -24.50 24.14 5.53
CA SER A 480 -24.50 23.88 4.09
C SER A 480 -24.33 22.39 3.75
N ALA A 481 -24.81 21.47 4.59
CA ALA A 481 -24.67 20.02 4.37
C ALA A 481 -25.26 19.53 3.02
N ALA A 482 -26.26 20.23 2.49
CA ALA A 482 -26.86 19.94 1.19
C ALA A 482 -25.94 20.29 -0.01
N GLN A 483 -24.95 21.16 0.19
CA GLN A 483 -24.05 21.64 -0.87
C GLN A 483 -22.86 20.71 -1.16
N ILE A 484 -22.75 19.59 -0.43
CA ILE A 484 -21.65 18.62 -0.57
C ILE A 484 -21.87 17.70 -1.78
N PHE A 485 -23.13 17.44 -2.13
CA PHE A 485 -23.51 16.54 -3.22
C PHE A 485 -24.10 17.29 -4.42
N SER A 486 -24.01 18.63 -4.43
CA SER A 486 -24.41 19.41 -5.60
C SER A 486 -23.52 19.06 -6.79
N TYR A 487 -24.13 18.88 -7.96
CA TYR A 487 -23.43 18.51 -9.19
C TYR A 487 -22.38 19.55 -9.65
N THR A 488 -22.50 20.81 -9.20
CA THR A 488 -21.56 21.89 -9.51
C THR A 488 -20.51 22.07 -8.43
N PRO A 489 -19.20 22.04 -8.75
CA PRO A 489 -18.11 22.15 -7.77
C PRO A 489 -17.86 23.57 -7.20
N ASP A 490 -18.71 24.56 -7.48
CA ASP A 490 -18.52 25.97 -7.08
C ASP A 490 -19.36 26.38 -5.86
N THR A 491 -19.76 25.43 -5.02
CA THR A 491 -20.55 25.77 -3.83
C THR A 491 -19.71 26.48 -2.77
N SER A 492 -20.40 27.24 -1.91
CA SER A 492 -19.75 27.91 -0.77
C SER A 492 -18.98 26.94 0.13
N TRP A 493 -19.42 25.68 0.18
CA TRP A 493 -18.73 24.61 0.89
C TRP A 493 -17.39 24.21 0.23
N HIS A 494 -17.36 23.98 -1.09
CA HIS A 494 -16.12 23.66 -1.80
C HIS A 494 -15.11 24.81 -1.72
N ALA A 495 -15.58 26.06 -1.87
CA ALA A 495 -14.76 27.25 -1.69
C ALA A 495 -14.19 27.34 -0.26
N ALA A 496 -14.98 27.02 0.78
CA ALA A 496 -14.52 27.01 2.16
C ALA A 496 -13.45 25.93 2.42
N VAL A 497 -13.59 24.74 1.83
CA VAL A 497 -12.57 23.68 1.94
C VAL A 497 -11.27 24.10 1.25
N GLU A 498 -11.37 24.72 0.08
CA GLU A 498 -10.21 25.22 -0.67
C GLU A 498 -9.49 26.35 0.07
N THR A 499 -10.22 27.31 0.63
CA THR A 499 -9.61 28.38 1.43
C THR A 499 -8.94 27.83 2.69
N CYS A 500 -9.57 26.87 3.38
CA CYS A 500 -8.95 26.20 4.54
C CYS A 500 -7.66 25.47 4.13
N TYR A 501 -7.66 24.75 3.01
CA TYR A 501 -6.48 24.06 2.50
C TYR A 501 -5.35 25.03 2.18
N GLN A 502 -5.63 26.11 1.46
CA GLN A 502 -4.62 27.11 1.09
C GLN A 502 -4.05 27.84 2.31
N GLN A 503 -4.92 28.26 3.24
CA GLN A 503 -4.53 28.93 4.47
C GLN A 503 -3.67 28.05 5.37
N THR A 504 -4.07 26.79 5.60
CA THR A 504 -3.34 25.84 6.44
C THR A 504 -2.03 25.43 5.80
N SER A 505 -2.01 25.13 4.50
CA SER A 505 -0.79 24.72 3.79
C SER A 505 0.23 25.84 3.74
N LYS A 506 -0.21 27.08 3.47
CA LYS A 506 0.67 28.25 3.52
C LYS A 506 1.23 28.47 4.92
N HIS A 507 0.41 28.31 5.96
CA HIS A 507 0.87 28.50 7.33
C HIS A 507 1.92 27.45 7.74
N VAL A 508 1.71 26.18 7.39
CA VAL A 508 2.73 25.14 7.62
C VAL A 508 4.00 25.46 6.85
N LEU A 509 3.88 25.90 5.59
CA LEU A 509 5.03 26.28 4.78
C LEU A 509 5.81 27.45 5.41
N ASP A 510 5.11 28.49 5.87
CA ASP A 510 5.71 29.66 6.53
C ASP A 510 6.44 29.25 7.82
N ILE A 511 5.90 28.28 8.59
CA ILE A 511 6.55 27.73 9.79
C ILE A 511 7.76 26.85 9.41
N MET A 512 7.67 26.04 8.36
CA MET A 512 8.80 25.19 7.94
C MET A 512 9.95 26.01 7.33
N VAL A 513 9.63 27.03 6.53
CA VAL A 513 10.63 27.89 5.88
C VAL A 513 11.17 28.95 6.84
N GLY A 514 10.34 29.46 7.75
CA GLY A 514 10.72 30.49 8.72
C GLY A 514 11.52 29.91 9.90
N PRO A 515 10.86 29.54 11.02
CA PRO A 515 11.55 29.12 12.24
C PRO A 515 12.37 27.83 12.09
N HIS A 516 11.97 26.90 11.22
CA HIS A 516 12.70 25.64 11.02
C HIS A 516 13.66 25.65 9.84
N LYS A 517 13.81 26.77 9.11
CA LYS A 517 14.82 26.94 8.04
C LYS A 517 14.97 25.75 7.09
N LEU A 518 13.86 25.14 6.64
CA LEU A 518 13.88 23.93 5.79
C LEU A 518 14.82 24.05 4.58
N LEU A 519 14.87 25.24 3.97
CA LEU A 519 15.74 25.51 2.81
C LEU A 519 17.22 25.37 3.18
N ASP A 520 17.63 25.91 4.33
CA ASP A 520 19.02 25.90 4.77
C ASP A 520 19.47 24.47 5.11
N HIS A 521 18.58 23.66 5.69
CA HIS A 521 18.85 22.23 5.90
C HIS A 521 19.02 21.46 4.58
N LEU A 522 18.20 21.72 3.56
CA LEU A 522 18.37 21.11 2.24
C LEU A 522 19.66 21.58 1.55
N TYR A 523 20.05 22.84 1.71
CA TYR A 523 21.37 23.32 1.29
C TYR A 523 22.50 22.60 2.03
N GLY A 524 22.37 22.37 3.33
CA GLY A 524 23.31 21.59 4.15
C GLY A 524 23.46 20.17 3.63
N MET A 525 22.34 19.48 3.39
CA MET A 525 22.35 18.12 2.82
C MET A 525 23.06 18.06 1.47
N ARG A 526 22.85 19.06 0.60
CA ARG A 526 23.59 19.16 -0.67
C ARG A 526 25.09 19.38 -0.44
N ARG A 527 25.47 20.32 0.43
CA ARG A 527 26.88 20.68 0.65
C ARG A 527 27.69 19.52 1.21
N TYR A 528 27.13 18.80 2.20
CA TYR A 528 27.85 17.77 2.94
C TYR A 528 27.57 16.35 2.45
N LEU A 529 26.29 15.96 2.25
CA LEU A 529 25.96 14.57 1.85
C LEU A 529 26.14 14.34 0.34
N LEU A 530 25.84 15.32 -0.50
CA LEU A 530 26.07 15.22 -1.96
C LEU A 530 27.45 15.72 -2.40
N LEU A 531 28.37 15.94 -1.44
CA LEU A 531 29.76 16.37 -1.68
C LEU A 531 29.88 17.68 -2.49
N GLY A 532 28.88 18.59 -2.38
CA GLY A 532 28.91 19.86 -3.09
C GLY A 532 30.05 20.79 -2.65
N GLN A 533 30.51 20.65 -1.40
CA GLN A 533 31.56 21.48 -0.83
C GLN A 533 32.93 20.79 -0.86
N GLY A 534 33.70 21.08 -1.92
CA GLY A 534 34.96 20.37 -2.19
C GLY A 534 36.09 20.64 -1.20
N ASP A 535 36.19 21.85 -0.63
CA ASP A 535 37.23 22.19 0.36
C ASP A 535 37.09 21.35 1.63
N PHE A 536 35.86 21.19 2.11
CA PHE A 536 35.52 20.32 3.24
C PHE A 536 35.94 18.87 2.99
N ILE A 537 35.53 18.30 1.85
CA ILE A 537 35.82 16.88 1.55
C ILE A 537 37.31 16.63 1.33
N SER A 538 38.04 17.55 0.71
CA SER A 538 39.50 17.42 0.55
C SER A 538 40.22 17.37 1.89
N ILE A 539 39.85 18.25 2.83
CA ILE A 539 40.45 18.30 4.18
C ILE A 539 40.00 17.10 5.01
N LEU A 540 38.74 16.68 4.87
CA LEU A 540 38.20 15.47 5.52
C LEU A 540 38.99 14.23 5.10
N ILE A 541 39.19 14.03 3.79
CA ILE A 541 39.97 12.92 3.24
C ILE A 541 41.42 12.99 3.73
N GLU A 542 42.04 14.18 3.75
CA GLU A 542 43.42 14.32 4.23
C GLU A 542 43.60 13.95 5.70
N ASN A 543 42.64 14.31 6.55
CA ASN A 543 42.62 13.96 7.97
C ASN A 543 42.33 12.46 8.17
N MET A 544 41.37 11.91 7.43
CA MET A 544 40.91 10.53 7.60
C MET A 544 41.76 9.48 6.88
N LYS A 545 42.66 9.86 5.95
CA LYS A 545 43.42 8.91 5.11
C LYS A 545 44.10 7.77 5.90
N ASN A 546 44.67 8.08 7.07
CA ASN A 546 45.42 7.11 7.87
C ASN A 546 44.49 6.10 8.57
N GLU A 547 43.26 6.52 8.88
CA GLU A 547 42.25 5.68 9.54
C GLU A 547 41.47 4.86 8.51
N LEU A 548 41.22 5.45 7.34
CA LEU A 548 40.56 4.82 6.20
C LEU A 548 41.34 3.65 5.59
N GLU A 549 42.66 3.66 5.69
CA GLU A 549 43.54 2.57 5.22
C GLU A 549 43.58 1.36 6.16
N ARG A 550 43.05 1.49 7.39
CA ARG A 550 42.99 0.38 8.35
C ARG A 550 41.88 -0.60 7.99
N PRO A 551 42.01 -1.88 8.40
CA PRO A 551 40.90 -2.82 8.27
C PRO A 551 39.71 -2.34 9.09
N GLY A 552 38.51 -2.61 8.59
CA GLY A 552 37.26 -2.08 9.12
C GLY A 552 36.98 -2.34 10.60
N LEU A 553 37.57 -3.38 11.16
CA LEU A 553 37.43 -3.75 12.57
C LEU A 553 38.16 -2.79 13.52
N ASP A 554 39.22 -2.13 13.04
CA ASP A 554 40.07 -1.26 13.85
C ASP A 554 39.62 0.21 13.83
N VAL A 555 38.56 0.52 13.07
CA VAL A 555 38.06 1.89 12.87
C VAL A 555 37.01 2.23 13.94
N TYR A 556 37.32 3.21 14.79
CA TYR A 556 36.41 3.68 15.84
C TYR A 556 35.62 4.93 15.41
N ALA A 557 34.31 4.92 15.68
CA ALA A 557 33.41 6.04 15.35
C ALA A 557 33.83 7.36 16.03
N ASN A 558 34.21 7.32 17.32
CA ASN A 558 34.60 8.52 18.07
C ASN A 558 35.80 9.24 17.44
N ASP A 559 36.78 8.47 16.94
CA ASP A 559 37.96 9.03 16.30
C ASP A 559 37.57 9.73 14.98
N LEU A 560 36.68 9.11 14.21
CA LEU A 560 36.15 9.70 12.98
C LEU A 560 35.31 10.96 13.23
N THR A 561 34.47 10.98 14.26
CA THR A 561 33.72 12.19 14.65
C THR A 561 34.68 13.31 15.08
N SER A 562 35.74 12.99 15.81
CA SER A 562 36.76 14.00 16.18
C SER A 562 37.52 14.55 14.97
N MET A 563 37.81 13.70 13.97
CA MET A 563 38.43 14.09 12.71
C MET A 563 37.48 14.92 11.83
N LEU A 564 36.19 14.59 11.83
CA LEU A 564 35.13 15.35 11.18
C LEU A 564 35.05 16.76 11.79
N ASP A 565 34.98 16.88 13.11
CA ASP A 565 34.96 18.16 13.82
C ASP A 565 36.21 19.00 13.52
N SER A 566 37.38 18.36 13.47
CA SER A 566 38.63 19.04 13.08
C SER A 566 38.57 19.53 11.62
N ALA A 567 37.99 18.75 10.71
CA ALA A 567 37.84 19.15 9.32
C ALA A 567 36.84 20.31 9.16
N LEU A 568 35.71 20.27 9.88
CA LEU A 568 34.72 21.35 9.90
C LEU A 568 35.34 22.68 10.36
N ARG A 569 36.18 22.65 11.40
CA ARG A 569 36.87 23.85 11.92
C ARG A 569 37.94 24.40 10.98
N CYS A 570 38.59 23.55 10.18
CA CYS A 570 39.64 23.98 9.26
C CYS A 570 39.11 24.52 7.92
N THR A 571 37.80 24.39 7.65
CA THR A 571 37.20 24.68 6.34
C THR A 571 36.27 25.89 6.41
N ASN A 572 35.81 26.38 5.25
CA ASN A 572 34.82 27.46 5.21
C ASN A 572 33.46 27.03 5.80
N ALA A 573 33.27 25.74 6.07
CA ALA A 573 32.11 25.21 6.79
C ALA A 573 31.92 25.83 8.18
N GLN A 574 32.99 26.37 8.80
CA GLN A 574 32.88 27.05 10.10
C GLN A 574 31.93 28.26 10.11
N TYR A 575 31.64 28.84 8.94
CA TYR A 575 30.76 30.00 8.80
C TYR A 575 29.30 29.62 8.55
N ASP A 576 28.99 28.34 8.38
CA ASP A 576 27.63 27.86 8.27
C ASP A 576 26.93 27.84 9.64
N ASP A 577 25.59 27.84 9.60
CA ASP A 577 24.80 27.86 10.83
C ASP A 577 25.14 26.65 11.72
N PRO A 578 25.37 26.87 13.03
CA PRO A 578 25.78 25.80 13.94
C PRO A 578 24.72 24.70 14.05
N ASP A 579 23.44 25.03 13.84
CA ASP A 579 22.35 24.06 13.80
C ASP A 579 22.58 23.02 12.69
N ILE A 580 23.00 23.44 11.50
CA ILE A 580 23.27 22.52 10.37
C ILE A 580 24.44 21.60 10.68
N LEU A 581 25.48 22.13 11.31
CA LEU A 581 26.70 21.39 11.65
C LEU A 581 26.46 20.37 12.76
N ASN A 582 25.66 20.72 13.78
CA ASN A 582 25.30 19.82 14.87
C ASN A 582 24.48 18.61 14.41
N HIS A 583 23.85 18.70 13.23
CA HIS A 583 23.11 17.61 12.61
C HIS A 583 23.97 16.68 11.73
N LEU A 584 25.25 17.00 11.50
CA LEU A 584 26.15 16.15 10.72
C LEU A 584 26.86 15.15 11.63
N ASP A 585 26.71 13.86 11.36
CA ASP A 585 27.43 12.81 12.10
C ASP A 585 28.01 11.74 11.16
N VAL A 586 29.03 11.04 11.62
CA VAL A 586 29.65 9.92 10.91
C VAL A 586 29.08 8.62 11.44
N ILE A 587 28.38 7.86 10.60
CA ILE A 587 28.04 6.47 10.91
C ILE A 587 29.08 5.54 10.31
N VAL A 588 29.65 4.72 11.19
CA VAL A 588 30.40 3.52 10.84
C VAL A 588 29.41 2.37 10.63
N GLN A 589 29.32 1.84 9.41
CA GLN A 589 28.52 0.65 9.12
C GLN A 589 29.12 -0.59 9.79
N ARG A 590 28.34 -1.68 9.93
CA ARG A 590 28.87 -2.91 10.53
C ARG A 590 29.90 -3.53 9.57
N PRO A 591 31.17 -3.68 9.96
CA PRO A 591 32.20 -4.23 9.08
C PRO A 591 32.00 -5.73 8.84
N PHE A 592 32.19 -6.16 7.60
CA PHE A 592 32.36 -7.57 7.25
C PHE A 592 33.86 -7.93 7.17
N ASN A 593 34.16 -9.23 7.22
CA ASN A 593 35.54 -9.72 7.18
C ASN A 593 36.18 -9.39 5.82
N GLY A 594 37.16 -8.49 5.81
CA GLY A 594 37.88 -8.05 4.60
C GLY A 594 37.56 -6.61 4.17
N ASP A 595 36.61 -5.95 4.83
CA ASP A 595 36.26 -4.56 4.53
C ASP A 595 37.38 -3.60 4.95
N ILE A 596 37.59 -2.58 4.13
CA ILE A 596 38.52 -1.47 4.38
C ILE A 596 37.72 -0.30 4.93
N GLY A 597 38.34 0.57 5.74
CA GLY A 597 37.68 1.76 6.29
C GLY A 597 36.91 2.62 5.25
N TRP A 598 37.36 2.63 3.99
CA TRP A 598 36.69 3.33 2.88
C TRP A 598 35.26 2.87 2.57
N ASP A 599 34.93 1.60 2.78
CA ASP A 599 33.59 1.06 2.48
C ASP A 599 32.60 1.21 3.65
N ILE A 600 33.12 1.47 4.85
CA ILE A 600 32.34 1.43 6.10
C ILE A 600 31.82 2.81 6.48
N ILE A 601 32.52 3.87 6.10
CA ILE A 601 32.15 5.24 6.46
C ILE A 601 30.94 5.71 5.66
N SER A 602 29.94 6.24 6.37
CA SER A 602 28.84 6.98 5.78
C SER A 602 28.55 8.24 6.58
N LEU A 603 28.41 9.39 5.90
CA LEU A 603 27.94 10.62 6.52
C LEU A 603 26.42 10.59 6.64
N GLN A 604 25.89 10.90 7.83
CA GLN A 604 24.46 11.03 8.07
C GLN A 604 24.12 12.46 8.45
N TYR A 605 22.96 12.91 7.96
CA TYR A 605 22.31 14.11 8.43
C TYR A 605 21.19 13.71 9.40
N ILE A 606 21.39 13.94 10.69
CA ILE A 606 20.42 13.64 11.74
C ILE A 606 19.47 14.82 11.86
N VAL A 607 18.24 14.68 11.37
CA VAL A 607 17.22 15.71 11.51
C VAL A 607 16.45 15.50 12.82
N HIS A 608 16.11 16.56 13.54
CA HIS A 608 15.27 16.50 14.74
C HIS A 608 13.97 17.28 14.58
N GLY A 609 12.94 16.88 15.33
CA GLY A 609 11.67 17.61 15.43
C GLY A 609 10.81 17.56 14.15
N PRO A 610 10.15 18.67 13.76
CA PRO A 610 9.21 18.71 12.63
C PRO A 610 9.81 18.34 11.28
N LEU A 611 11.08 18.71 11.07
CA LEU A 611 11.78 18.39 9.83
C LEU A 611 12.04 16.89 9.70
N ALA A 612 12.22 16.17 10.81
CA ALA A 612 12.46 14.74 10.80
C ALA A 612 11.23 13.99 10.28
N ALA A 613 10.06 14.31 10.83
CA ALA A 613 8.79 13.69 10.42
C ALA A 613 8.49 13.81 8.91
N MET A 614 9.02 14.84 8.27
CA MET A 614 8.87 15.11 6.84
C MET A 614 9.97 14.49 5.98
N LEU A 615 11.24 14.59 6.40
CA LEU A 615 12.38 14.19 5.58
C LEU A 615 12.83 12.74 5.83
N GLU A 616 12.30 12.06 6.84
CA GLU A 616 12.67 10.68 7.21
C GLU A 616 12.53 9.69 6.04
N SER A 617 11.52 9.85 5.17
CA SER A 617 11.34 9.01 3.99
C SER A 617 12.51 9.13 2.99
N THR A 618 13.21 10.26 3.00
CA THR A 618 14.27 10.58 2.03
C THR A 618 15.68 10.34 2.55
N MET A 619 15.88 10.25 3.88
CA MET A 619 17.19 10.02 4.50
C MET A 619 17.88 8.71 4.07
N PRO A 620 17.18 7.56 3.99
CA PRO A 620 17.77 6.33 3.49
C PRO A 620 18.30 6.49 2.06
N THR A 621 17.58 7.22 1.20
CA THR A 621 17.96 7.47 -0.19
C THR A 621 19.27 8.25 -0.25
N TYR A 622 19.43 9.29 0.56
CA TYR A 622 20.70 10.03 0.67
C TYR A 622 21.86 9.15 1.14
N LYS A 623 21.63 8.25 2.10
CA LYS A 623 22.66 7.31 2.58
C LYS A 623 23.12 6.37 1.46
N VAL A 624 22.19 5.87 0.65
CA VAL A 624 22.53 5.03 -0.51
C VAL A 624 23.28 5.83 -1.57
N LEU A 625 22.89 7.09 -1.84
CA LEU A 625 23.57 7.98 -2.77
C LEU A 625 24.99 8.34 -2.34
N PHE A 626 25.26 8.41 -1.03
CA PHE A 626 26.59 8.73 -0.52
C PHE A 626 27.64 7.69 -0.93
N LYS A 627 27.29 6.40 -0.94
CA LYS A 627 28.24 5.30 -1.23
C LYS A 627 28.92 5.42 -2.61
N PRO A 628 28.22 5.53 -3.75
CA PRO A 628 28.87 5.66 -5.06
C PRO A 628 29.64 6.98 -5.20
N LEU A 629 29.13 8.08 -4.63
CA LEU A 629 29.81 9.37 -4.62
C LEU A 629 31.14 9.31 -3.86
N TRP A 630 31.13 8.67 -2.69
CA TRP A 630 32.30 8.45 -1.87
C TRP A 630 33.31 7.52 -2.54
N ARG A 631 32.86 6.43 -3.15
CA ARG A 631 33.72 5.53 -3.96
C ARG A 631 34.40 6.26 -5.11
N MET A 632 33.67 7.14 -5.81
CA MET A 632 34.26 7.96 -6.88
C MET A 632 35.35 8.90 -6.35
N LYS A 633 35.18 9.47 -5.15
CA LYS A 633 36.21 10.28 -4.47
C LYS A 633 37.39 9.45 -3.98
N HIS A 634 37.14 8.23 -3.50
CA HIS A 634 38.21 7.30 -3.15
C HIS A 634 39.12 7.01 -4.35
N MET A 635 38.55 6.73 -5.54
CA MET A 635 39.35 6.49 -6.75
C MET A 635 40.15 7.71 -7.20
N GLU A 636 39.59 8.92 -7.08
CA GLU A 636 40.32 10.16 -7.34
C GLU A 636 41.52 10.34 -6.38
N PHE A 637 41.31 10.02 -5.10
CA PHE A 637 42.37 10.07 -4.09
C PHE A 637 43.47 9.05 -4.38
N VAL A 638 43.13 7.80 -4.70
CA VAL A 638 44.09 6.76 -5.07
C VAL A 638 44.91 7.20 -6.30
N LEU A 639 44.25 7.69 -7.35
CA LEU A 639 44.93 8.14 -8.56
C LEU A 639 45.83 9.36 -8.32
N SER A 640 45.36 10.37 -7.58
CA SER A 640 46.09 11.62 -7.40
C SER A 640 47.22 11.49 -6.37
N MET A 641 46.93 10.90 -5.21
CA MET A 641 47.83 10.87 -4.06
C MET A 641 48.74 9.65 -4.06
N LYS A 642 48.23 8.46 -4.42
CA LYS A 642 49.04 7.23 -4.38
C LYS A 642 49.73 6.96 -5.71
N ILE A 643 49.00 7.04 -6.82
CA ILE A 643 49.57 6.70 -8.13
C ILE A 643 50.42 7.86 -8.67
N TRP A 644 49.80 9.00 -8.95
CA TRP A 644 50.44 10.10 -9.68
C TRP A 644 51.53 10.84 -8.86
N LYS A 645 51.27 11.15 -7.59
CA LYS A 645 52.26 11.83 -6.73
C LYS A 645 53.50 10.97 -6.49
N GLU A 646 53.34 9.66 -6.29
CA GLU A 646 54.48 8.75 -6.19
C GLU A 646 55.23 8.63 -7.51
N GLN A 647 54.54 8.52 -8.64
CA GLN A 647 55.19 8.50 -9.95
C GLN A 647 56.07 9.74 -10.15
N MET A 648 55.55 10.93 -9.86
CA MET A 648 56.28 12.18 -10.02
C MET A 648 57.42 12.35 -9.00
N GLY A 649 57.22 11.90 -7.75
CA GLY A 649 58.24 11.89 -6.71
C GLY A 649 59.39 10.92 -7.03
N ASN A 650 59.05 9.70 -7.42
CA ASN A 650 59.98 8.61 -7.70
C ASN A 650 60.73 8.81 -9.02
N ALA A 651 60.15 9.51 -10.01
CA ALA A 651 60.81 9.83 -11.27
C ALA A 651 62.14 10.58 -11.10
N LYS A 652 62.25 11.46 -10.08
CA LYS A 652 63.52 12.15 -9.78
C LYS A 652 64.56 11.20 -9.20
N ALA A 653 64.16 10.33 -8.28
CA ALA A 653 65.05 9.40 -7.60
C ALA A 653 65.56 8.29 -8.54
N LEU A 654 64.71 7.80 -9.45
CA LEU A 654 64.99 6.70 -10.38
C LEU A 654 65.66 7.14 -11.68
N ARG A 655 66.01 8.43 -11.82
CA ARG A 655 66.62 8.98 -13.05
C ARG A 655 67.91 8.27 -13.47
N THR A 656 68.67 7.73 -12.52
CA THR A 656 69.91 6.97 -12.78
C THR A 656 69.67 5.64 -13.48
N MET A 657 68.47 5.06 -13.39
CA MET A 657 68.10 3.76 -13.99
C MET A 657 67.11 3.90 -15.15
N LYS A 658 67.09 5.08 -15.78
CA LYS A 658 66.11 5.43 -16.83
C LYS A 658 66.16 4.51 -18.06
N SER A 659 67.32 3.96 -18.43
CA SER A 659 67.43 3.11 -19.62
C SER A 659 66.71 1.78 -19.48
N GLU A 660 66.67 1.22 -18.27
CA GLU A 660 66.06 -0.09 -17.98
C GLU A 660 64.57 0.04 -17.62
N ILE A 661 64.21 1.09 -16.86
CA ILE A 661 62.85 1.31 -16.33
C ILE A 661 61.99 2.14 -17.29
N GLY A 662 62.60 2.86 -18.23
CA GLY A 662 61.94 3.87 -19.05
C GLY A 662 60.72 3.37 -19.84
N LYS A 663 60.74 2.13 -20.33
CA LYS A 663 59.61 1.53 -21.07
C LYS A 663 58.40 1.31 -20.16
N ALA A 664 58.59 0.63 -19.03
CA ALA A 664 57.55 0.36 -18.05
C ALA A 664 56.97 1.65 -17.46
N SER A 665 57.83 2.60 -17.07
CA SER A 665 57.40 3.87 -16.50
C SER A 665 56.67 4.76 -17.51
N HIS A 666 57.09 4.77 -18.77
CA HIS A 666 56.36 5.53 -19.80
C HIS A 666 54.97 4.94 -20.05
N ARG A 667 54.87 3.60 -20.15
CA ARG A 667 53.58 2.91 -20.31
C ARG A 667 52.65 3.14 -19.12
N LEU A 668 53.18 3.07 -17.90
CA LEU A 668 52.46 3.36 -16.66
C LEU A 668 51.91 4.78 -16.66
N ASN A 669 52.71 5.78 -17.04
CA ASN A 669 52.27 7.17 -17.09
C ASN A 669 51.15 7.38 -18.11
N LEU A 670 51.25 6.77 -19.29
CA LEU A 670 50.19 6.81 -20.31
C LEU A 670 48.89 6.19 -19.79
N PHE A 671 48.98 5.01 -19.16
CA PHE A 671 47.84 4.33 -18.59
C PHE A 671 47.20 5.13 -17.45
N THR A 672 48.03 5.72 -16.58
CA THR A 672 47.58 6.62 -15.50
C THR A 672 46.82 7.82 -16.07
N SER A 673 47.33 8.45 -17.14
CA SER A 673 46.62 9.56 -17.79
C SER A 673 45.29 9.15 -18.43
N GLU A 674 45.17 7.92 -18.93
CA GLU A 674 43.93 7.37 -19.47
C GLU A 674 42.86 7.20 -18.38
N ILE A 675 43.20 6.54 -17.27
CA ILE A 675 42.29 6.36 -16.13
C ILE A 675 41.93 7.71 -15.50
N MET A 676 42.91 8.60 -15.37
CA MET A 676 42.68 9.93 -14.82
C MET A 676 41.68 10.71 -15.67
N HIS A 677 41.77 10.67 -17.00
CA HIS A 677 40.77 11.29 -17.87
C HIS A 677 39.39 10.67 -17.66
N PHE A 678 39.30 9.34 -17.59
CA PHE A 678 38.04 8.63 -17.35
C PHE A 678 37.37 9.07 -16.05
N ILE A 679 38.09 9.05 -14.92
CA ILE A 679 37.54 9.44 -13.61
C ILE A 679 37.12 10.92 -13.61
N HIS A 680 37.91 11.85 -14.17
CA HIS A 680 37.49 13.25 -14.24
C HIS A 680 36.21 13.46 -15.05
N GLN A 681 36.03 12.75 -16.18
CA GLN A 681 34.80 12.86 -16.96
C GLN A 681 33.59 12.27 -16.21
N MET A 682 33.78 11.14 -15.51
CA MET A 682 32.76 10.57 -14.61
C MET A 682 32.36 11.57 -13.52
N GLN A 683 33.36 12.19 -12.87
CA GLN A 683 33.12 13.18 -11.82
C GLN A 683 32.37 14.41 -12.33
N TYR A 684 32.78 14.92 -13.48
CA TYR A 684 32.11 16.05 -14.11
C TYR A 684 30.63 15.74 -14.37
N TYR A 685 30.32 14.56 -14.92
CA TYR A 685 28.96 14.15 -15.18
C TYR A 685 28.12 14.10 -13.91
N VAL A 686 28.58 13.37 -12.89
CA VAL A 686 27.81 13.17 -11.67
C VAL A 686 27.60 14.50 -10.91
N LEU A 687 28.65 15.30 -10.75
CA LEU A 687 28.55 16.55 -9.97
C LEU A 687 27.81 17.66 -10.73
N PHE A 688 28.14 17.88 -12.00
CA PHE A 688 27.63 19.03 -12.75
C PHE A 688 26.37 18.71 -13.56
N GLU A 689 26.32 17.58 -14.25
CA GLU A 689 25.21 17.25 -15.15
C GLU A 689 24.03 16.61 -14.39
N VAL A 690 24.33 15.76 -13.39
CA VAL A 690 23.30 15.11 -12.58
C VAL A 690 22.94 15.96 -11.37
N ILE A 691 23.87 16.26 -10.47
CA ILE A 691 23.52 16.90 -9.19
C ILE A 691 23.17 18.39 -9.38
N GLU A 692 24.00 19.18 -10.05
CA GLU A 692 23.79 20.64 -10.17
C GLU A 692 22.56 20.99 -11.01
N CYS A 693 22.37 20.35 -12.17
CA CYS A 693 21.19 20.62 -13.02
C CYS A 693 19.87 20.30 -12.31
N ASN A 694 19.79 19.14 -11.64
CA ASN A 694 18.60 18.75 -10.88
C ASN A 694 18.39 19.64 -9.65
N TRP A 695 19.47 20.13 -9.03
CA TRP A 695 19.37 21.05 -7.90
C TRP A 695 18.78 22.40 -8.31
N VAL A 696 19.22 22.96 -9.44
CA VAL A 696 18.68 24.21 -9.99
C VAL A 696 17.19 24.05 -10.34
N GLU A 697 16.78 22.87 -10.85
CA GLU A 697 15.37 22.58 -11.09
C GLU A 697 14.57 22.52 -9.78
N LEU A 698 15.08 21.83 -8.77
CA LEU A 698 14.46 21.76 -7.45
C LEU A 698 14.31 23.16 -6.85
N GLN A 699 15.38 23.97 -6.84
CA GLN A 699 15.36 25.33 -6.30
C GLN A 699 14.30 26.21 -6.99
N LYS A 700 14.15 26.09 -8.32
CA LYS A 700 13.11 26.81 -9.07
C LYS A 700 11.70 26.35 -8.69
N LYS A 701 11.50 25.06 -8.44
CA LYS A 701 10.19 24.53 -8.00
C LYS A 701 9.88 24.95 -6.58
N MET A 702 10.86 24.91 -5.69
CA MET A 702 10.72 25.33 -4.29
C MET A 702 10.35 26.81 -4.15
N GLN A 703 10.92 27.70 -4.98
CA GLN A 703 10.57 29.12 -4.99
C GLN A 703 9.15 29.40 -5.51
N LYS A 704 8.62 28.51 -6.35
CA LYS A 704 7.27 28.64 -6.93
C LYS A 704 6.20 27.93 -6.11
N ALA A 705 6.60 27.00 -5.25
CA ALA A 705 5.69 26.15 -4.50
C ALA A 705 4.85 26.99 -3.53
N THR A 706 3.55 26.73 -3.54
CA THR A 706 2.60 27.38 -2.63
C THR A 706 2.19 26.45 -1.48
N THR A 707 2.41 25.16 -1.67
CA THR A 707 2.08 24.11 -0.71
C THR A 707 3.33 23.32 -0.34
N LEU A 708 3.31 22.73 0.84
CA LEU A 708 4.42 21.93 1.36
C LEU A 708 4.61 20.63 0.57
N ASP A 709 3.51 20.04 0.12
CA ASP A 709 3.53 18.78 -0.63
C ASP A 709 4.20 18.94 -1.99
N GLU A 710 4.02 20.08 -2.65
CA GLU A 710 4.74 20.41 -3.88
C GLU A 710 6.27 20.41 -3.66
N ILE A 711 6.74 20.85 -2.48
CA ILE A 711 8.17 20.83 -2.13
C ILE A 711 8.64 19.40 -1.88
N LEU A 712 7.88 18.61 -1.11
CA LEU A 712 8.21 17.22 -0.82
C LEU A 712 8.22 16.34 -2.08
N GLU A 713 7.22 16.48 -2.94
CA GLU A 713 7.15 15.74 -4.21
C GLU A 713 8.30 16.16 -5.14
N ALA A 714 8.59 17.46 -5.22
CA ALA A 714 9.73 17.94 -6.01
C ALA A 714 11.06 17.39 -5.49
N HIS A 715 11.23 17.30 -4.16
CA HIS A 715 12.42 16.76 -3.51
C HIS A 715 12.55 15.24 -3.70
N GLU A 716 11.46 14.48 -3.57
CA GLU A 716 11.47 13.04 -3.84
C GLU A 716 11.83 12.77 -5.30
N LYS A 717 11.22 13.52 -6.23
CA LYS A 717 11.54 13.43 -7.66
C LYS A 717 13.00 13.79 -7.96
N PHE A 718 13.54 14.81 -7.28
CA PHE A 718 14.95 15.18 -7.37
C PHE A 718 15.86 14.01 -6.96
N LEU A 719 15.57 13.36 -5.83
CA LEU A 719 16.34 12.21 -5.36
C LEU A 719 16.24 10.99 -6.27
N GLN A 720 15.05 10.67 -6.76
CA GLN A 720 14.86 9.56 -7.70
C GLN A 720 15.66 9.80 -8.99
N THR A 721 15.69 11.04 -9.49
CA THR A 721 16.45 11.40 -10.70
C THR A 721 17.96 11.28 -10.46
N ILE A 722 18.46 11.71 -9.30
CA ILE A 722 19.88 11.57 -8.94
C ILE A 722 20.26 10.11 -8.73
N LEU A 723 19.37 9.28 -8.16
CA LEU A 723 19.61 7.86 -7.95
C LEU A 723 19.81 7.12 -9.28
N VAL A 724 18.99 7.43 -10.28
CA VAL A 724 19.17 6.93 -11.64
C VAL A 724 20.48 7.46 -12.25
N GLY A 725 20.74 8.77 -12.14
CA GLY A 725 21.94 9.40 -12.68
C GLY A 725 23.26 8.96 -12.02
N CYS A 726 23.23 8.51 -10.77
CA CYS A 726 24.40 7.97 -10.04
C CYS A 726 24.54 6.45 -10.16
N PHE A 727 23.80 5.82 -11.08
CA PHE A 727 23.89 4.38 -11.41
C PHE A 727 23.42 3.41 -10.32
N VAL A 728 22.63 3.87 -9.34
CA VAL A 728 22.13 3.08 -8.19
C VAL A 728 20.78 2.40 -8.51
N SER A 729 20.21 2.66 -9.68
CA SER A 729 18.92 2.07 -10.08
C SER A 729 19.03 0.55 -10.26
N ASN A 730 17.88 -0.14 -10.18
CA ASN A 730 17.66 -1.60 -10.11
C ASN A 730 18.25 -2.44 -11.28
N LYS A 731 19.02 -1.83 -12.18
CA LYS A 731 19.79 -2.48 -13.26
C LYS A 731 21.24 -2.69 -12.78
N ALA A 732 21.44 -3.74 -11.99
CA ALA A 732 22.74 -4.15 -11.41
C ALA A 732 23.91 -4.29 -12.41
N SER A 733 23.66 -4.28 -13.73
CA SER A 733 24.69 -4.38 -14.77
C SER A 733 25.63 -3.18 -14.84
N VAL A 734 25.13 -1.96 -14.60
CA VAL A 734 25.94 -0.74 -14.74
C VAL A 734 26.83 -0.53 -13.53
N GLU A 735 26.28 -0.72 -12.32
CA GLU A 735 27.03 -0.66 -11.06
C GLU A 735 28.14 -1.71 -11.04
N HIS A 736 27.83 -2.97 -11.37
CA HIS A 736 28.83 -4.04 -11.39
C HIS A 736 29.95 -3.76 -12.40
N SER A 737 29.63 -3.26 -13.59
CA SER A 737 30.66 -2.90 -14.57
C SER A 737 31.56 -1.77 -14.07
N LEU A 738 31.02 -0.80 -13.33
CA LEU A 738 31.79 0.28 -12.71
C LEU A 738 32.66 -0.22 -11.55
N GLU A 739 32.16 -1.15 -10.75
CA GLU A 739 32.93 -1.80 -9.68
C GLU A 739 34.15 -2.53 -10.25
N VAL A 740 33.99 -3.28 -11.35
CA VAL A 740 35.12 -3.94 -12.02
C VAL A 740 36.14 -2.92 -12.53
N VAL A 741 35.70 -1.75 -13.03
CA VAL A 741 36.64 -0.66 -13.40
C VAL A 741 37.41 -0.17 -12.18
N TYR A 742 36.75 0.01 -11.03
CA TYR A 742 37.41 0.44 -9.79
C TYR A 742 38.37 -0.61 -9.22
N ASP A 743 38.04 -1.89 -9.29
CA ASP A 743 38.93 -2.98 -8.85
C ASP A 743 40.24 -3.00 -9.67
N ASN A 744 40.16 -2.77 -10.98
CA ASN A 744 41.35 -2.64 -11.84
C ASN A 744 42.24 -1.45 -11.43
N ILE A 745 41.66 -0.35 -10.93
CA ILE A 745 42.44 0.82 -10.43
C ILE A 745 43.17 0.45 -9.15
N ILE A 746 42.53 -0.30 -8.24
CA ILE A 746 43.16 -0.80 -7.02
C ILE A 746 44.26 -1.82 -7.36
N GLU A 747 44.05 -2.68 -8.36
CA GLU A 747 45.08 -3.60 -8.84
C GLU A 747 46.30 -2.85 -9.40
N LEU A 748 46.07 -1.76 -10.15
CA LEU A 748 47.14 -0.89 -10.64
C LEU A 748 47.94 -0.26 -9.49
N GLU A 749 47.28 0.19 -8.40
CA GLU A 749 47.94 0.71 -7.20
C GLU A 749 48.86 -0.33 -6.57
N LYS A 750 48.37 -1.56 -6.40
CA LYS A 750 49.14 -2.69 -5.84
C LYS A 750 50.33 -3.03 -6.73
N TRP A 751 50.12 -3.09 -8.04
CA TRP A 751 51.18 -3.32 -9.01
C TRP A 751 52.24 -2.22 -8.96
N GLN A 752 51.84 -0.94 -8.96
CA GLN A 752 52.74 0.20 -8.87
C GLN A 752 53.59 0.16 -7.59
N SER A 753 52.96 -0.16 -6.46
CA SER A 753 53.64 -0.27 -5.16
C SER A 753 54.71 -1.37 -5.18
N SER A 754 54.39 -2.55 -5.76
CA SER A 754 55.35 -3.64 -5.92
C SER A 754 56.48 -3.26 -6.88
N PHE A 755 56.15 -2.62 -8.01
CA PHE A 755 57.10 -2.18 -9.01
C PHE A 755 58.13 -1.20 -8.44
N TYR A 756 57.68 -0.17 -7.71
CA TYR A 756 58.59 0.79 -7.09
C TYR A 756 59.40 0.16 -5.96
N LYS A 757 58.84 -0.77 -5.19
CA LYS A 757 59.59 -1.52 -4.18
C LYS A 757 60.78 -2.26 -4.79
N ASP A 758 60.58 -2.96 -5.90
CA ASP A 758 61.65 -3.68 -6.60
C ASP A 758 62.69 -2.71 -7.20
N CYS A 759 62.23 -1.60 -7.80
CA CYS A 759 63.12 -0.56 -8.33
C CYS A 759 63.98 0.08 -7.23
N PHE A 760 63.42 0.37 -6.06
CA PHE A 760 64.16 0.95 -4.95
C PHE A 760 65.11 -0.05 -4.28
N GLN A 761 64.75 -1.34 -4.22
CA GLN A 761 65.67 -2.38 -3.77
C GLN A 761 66.92 -2.42 -4.65
N GLU A 762 66.75 -2.45 -5.97
CA GLU A 762 67.85 -2.45 -6.94
C GLU A 762 68.67 -1.15 -6.85
N LEU A 763 68.02 0.01 -6.75
CA LEU A 763 68.71 1.29 -6.57
C LEU A 763 69.55 1.30 -5.29
N SER A 764 69.03 0.74 -4.20
CA SER A 764 69.75 0.63 -2.93
C SER A 764 70.96 -0.31 -3.04
N ALA A 765 70.85 -1.40 -3.81
CA ALA A 765 71.95 -2.31 -4.08
C ALA A 765 73.06 -1.63 -4.90
N ARG A 766 72.72 -0.87 -5.95
CA ARG A 766 73.68 -0.08 -6.74
C ARG A 766 74.40 0.98 -5.89
N LYS A 767 73.67 1.68 -5.02
CA LYS A 767 74.27 2.65 -4.08
C LYS A 767 75.20 1.99 -3.06
N LYS A 768 74.82 0.82 -2.52
CA LYS A 768 75.69 0.05 -1.60
C LYS A 768 76.98 -0.37 -2.29
N LEU A 769 76.90 -0.81 -3.55
CA LEU A 769 78.09 -1.17 -4.32
C LEU A 769 78.99 0.05 -4.58
N SER A 770 78.43 1.20 -4.98
CA SER A 770 79.21 2.44 -5.14
C SER A 770 79.99 2.79 -3.87
N LYS A 771 79.35 2.69 -2.70
CA LYS A 771 80.00 2.92 -1.40
C LYS A 771 81.10 1.91 -1.08
N ILE A 772 80.95 0.65 -1.49
CA ILE A 772 81.99 -0.38 -1.30
C ILE A 772 83.19 -0.07 -2.21
N VAL A 773 82.93 0.38 -3.45
CA VAL A 773 83.98 0.81 -4.37
C VAL A 773 84.73 2.01 -3.80
N GLU A 774 84.02 3.04 -3.34
CA GLU A 774 84.61 4.23 -2.69
C GLU A 774 85.50 3.83 -1.50
N LYS A 775 85.04 2.94 -0.61
CA LYS A 775 85.85 2.44 0.52
C LYS A 775 87.09 1.66 0.07
N SER A 776 86.97 0.86 -0.99
CA SER A 776 88.09 0.07 -1.51
C SER A 776 89.12 0.97 -2.18
N GLU A 777 88.67 2.05 -2.83
CA GLU A 777 89.53 3.10 -3.39
C GLU A 777 90.26 3.89 -2.28
N GLU A 778 89.59 4.20 -1.17
CA GLU A 778 90.21 4.79 0.03
C GLU A 778 91.29 3.88 0.65
N GLU A 779 91.07 2.56 0.64
CA GLU A 779 92.01 1.54 1.10
C GLU A 779 93.15 1.23 0.11
N GLY A 780 93.10 1.81 -1.11
CA GLY A 780 94.13 1.66 -2.14
C GLY A 780 94.08 0.33 -2.93
N VAL A 781 93.00 -0.44 -2.78
CA VAL A 781 92.78 -1.70 -3.52
C VAL A 781 91.85 -1.41 -4.71
N TYR A 782 92.44 -1.35 -5.91
CA TYR A 782 91.69 -1.08 -7.14
C TYR A 782 91.09 -2.37 -7.71
N GLY A 783 89.76 -2.40 -7.83
CA GLY A 783 89.00 -3.47 -8.49
C GLY A 783 88.07 -4.23 -7.55
N LEU A 784 86.90 -4.62 -8.08
CA LEU A 784 85.95 -5.48 -7.39
C LEU A 784 86.40 -6.95 -7.49
N THR A 785 86.15 -7.74 -6.45
CA THR A 785 86.39 -9.20 -6.50
C THR A 785 85.54 -9.83 -7.60
N ASN A 786 86.09 -10.78 -8.36
CA ASN A 786 85.35 -11.50 -9.42
C ASN A 786 84.02 -12.10 -8.94
N ASN A 787 83.95 -12.57 -7.68
CA ASN A 787 82.71 -13.05 -7.07
C ASN A 787 81.64 -11.96 -6.92
N MET A 788 82.02 -10.73 -6.59
CA MET A 788 81.08 -9.61 -6.47
C MET A 788 80.60 -9.12 -7.83
N ILE A 789 81.45 -9.15 -8.85
CA ILE A 789 81.07 -8.85 -10.24
C ILE A 789 80.07 -9.89 -10.74
N LEU A 790 80.36 -11.18 -10.54
CA LEU A 790 79.47 -12.27 -10.97
C LEU A 790 78.13 -12.26 -10.25
N GLN A 791 78.12 -11.97 -8.94
CA GLN A 791 76.90 -11.81 -8.16
C GLN A 791 76.06 -10.62 -8.65
N ARG A 792 76.71 -9.52 -9.04
CA ARG A 792 76.02 -8.34 -9.59
C ARG A 792 75.47 -8.56 -10.99
N ASP A 793 76.21 -9.26 -11.84
CA ASP A 793 75.71 -9.65 -13.16
C ASP A 793 74.51 -10.58 -13.05
N GLN A 794 74.47 -11.46 -12.05
CA GLN A 794 73.30 -12.28 -11.73
C GLN A 794 72.13 -11.42 -11.25
N GLU A 795 72.35 -10.50 -10.31
CA GLU A 795 71.30 -9.62 -9.80
C GLU A 795 70.73 -8.67 -10.87
N ALA A 796 71.57 -8.14 -11.76
CA ALA A 796 71.15 -7.32 -12.89
C ALA A 796 70.31 -8.12 -13.91
N LYS A 797 70.67 -9.39 -14.16
CA LYS A 797 69.85 -10.30 -14.98
C LYS A 797 68.51 -10.62 -14.32
N MET A 798 68.51 -10.93 -13.03
CA MET A 798 67.28 -11.16 -12.26
C MET A 798 66.39 -9.92 -12.24
N PHE A 799 66.97 -8.72 -12.15
CA PHE A 799 66.23 -7.46 -12.23
C PHE A 799 65.64 -7.24 -13.63
N ALA A 800 66.40 -7.50 -14.70
CA ALA A 800 65.90 -7.40 -16.07
C ALA A 800 64.74 -8.37 -16.34
N GLU A 801 64.83 -9.62 -15.85
CA GLU A 801 63.75 -10.60 -15.93
C GLU A 801 62.51 -10.17 -15.15
N LYS A 802 62.68 -9.67 -13.92
CA LYS A 802 61.58 -9.09 -13.13
C LYS A 802 60.94 -7.89 -13.82
N MET A 803 61.73 -7.06 -14.48
CA MET A 803 61.24 -5.87 -15.17
C MET A 803 60.40 -6.25 -16.41
N ASP A 804 60.80 -7.30 -17.12
CA ASP A 804 60.01 -7.86 -18.23
C ASP A 804 58.70 -8.50 -17.77
N ILE A 805 58.71 -9.22 -16.64
CA ILE A 805 57.50 -9.74 -15.99
C ILE A 805 56.58 -8.59 -15.57
N ALA A 806 57.14 -7.52 -15.00
CA ALA A 806 56.37 -6.35 -14.60
C ALA A 806 55.71 -5.66 -15.80
N CYS A 807 56.42 -5.51 -16.93
CA CYS A 807 55.86 -4.96 -18.16
C CYS A 807 54.67 -5.78 -18.68
N ARG A 808 54.81 -7.11 -18.70
CA ARG A 808 53.72 -8.03 -19.08
C ARG A 808 52.54 -7.95 -18.12
N GLY A 809 52.79 -7.86 -16.81
CA GLY A 809 51.74 -7.67 -15.80
C GLY A 809 50.95 -6.37 -16.02
N LEU A 810 51.64 -5.27 -16.34
CA LEU A 810 50.99 -3.99 -16.65
C LEU A 810 50.13 -4.06 -17.93
N GLU A 811 50.58 -4.82 -18.94
CA GLU A 811 49.80 -5.02 -20.17
C GLU A 811 48.51 -5.80 -19.90
N VAL A 812 48.55 -6.83 -19.05
CA VAL A 812 47.35 -7.58 -18.64
C VAL A 812 46.34 -6.66 -17.96
N ILE A 813 46.77 -5.91 -16.93
CA ILE A 813 45.91 -4.95 -16.22
C ILE A 813 45.33 -3.90 -17.18
N ALA A 814 46.14 -3.40 -18.12
CA ALA A 814 45.66 -2.45 -19.12
C ALA A 814 44.58 -3.06 -20.04
N THR A 815 44.75 -4.30 -20.48
CA THR A 815 43.73 -4.97 -21.32
C THR A 815 42.46 -5.29 -20.53
N ASP A 816 42.56 -5.62 -19.25
CA ASP A 816 41.40 -5.93 -18.43
C ASP A 816 40.63 -4.66 -18.06
N TYR A 817 41.33 -3.54 -17.82
CA TYR A 817 40.72 -2.22 -17.71
C TYR A 817 40.01 -1.80 -19.00
N GLU A 818 40.64 -1.96 -20.17
CA GLU A 818 40.02 -1.63 -21.47
C GLU A 818 38.72 -2.43 -21.68
N LYS A 819 38.72 -3.74 -21.40
CA LYS A 819 37.51 -4.58 -21.45
C LYS A 819 36.44 -4.11 -20.47
N ALA A 820 36.83 -3.75 -19.24
CA ALA A 820 35.90 -3.27 -18.22
C ALA A 820 35.23 -1.96 -18.65
N VAL A 821 35.98 -1.00 -19.18
CA VAL A 821 35.44 0.25 -19.71
C VAL A 821 34.53 0.00 -20.91
N SER A 822 34.90 -0.91 -21.83
CA SER A 822 34.04 -1.27 -22.95
C SER A 822 32.74 -1.95 -22.52
N SER A 823 32.79 -2.84 -21.52
CA SER A 823 31.60 -3.45 -20.91
C SER A 823 30.69 -2.40 -20.26
N PHE A 824 31.29 -1.42 -19.58
CA PHE A 824 30.57 -0.30 -18.98
C PHE A 824 29.91 0.57 -20.05
N LEU A 825 30.62 0.97 -21.11
CA LEU A 825 30.06 1.73 -22.23
C LEU A 825 28.92 0.99 -22.95
N MET A 826 29.04 -0.33 -23.12
CA MET A 826 27.96 -1.15 -23.68
C MET A 826 26.74 -1.18 -22.76
N SER A 827 26.96 -1.30 -21.44
CA SER A 827 25.88 -1.26 -20.45
C SER A 827 25.16 0.11 -20.47
N LEU A 828 25.91 1.21 -20.54
CA LEU A 828 25.36 2.57 -20.68
C LEU A 828 24.54 2.74 -21.96
N ASN A 829 25.06 2.28 -23.11
CA ASN A 829 24.36 2.40 -24.39
C ASN A 829 23.11 1.50 -24.46
N SER A 830 23.07 0.41 -23.70
CA SER A 830 21.89 -0.46 -23.57
C SER A 830 20.84 0.05 -22.58
N SER A 831 21.13 1.11 -21.83
CA SER A 831 20.18 1.69 -20.89
C SER A 831 19.07 2.45 -21.65
N ASP A 832 17.84 2.42 -21.10
CA ASP A 832 16.68 3.07 -21.72
C ASP A 832 16.72 4.60 -21.52
N ASP A 833 17.56 5.10 -20.61
CA ASP A 833 17.60 6.52 -20.24
C ASP A 833 18.46 7.33 -21.22
N PRO A 834 17.91 8.38 -21.85
CA PRO A 834 18.63 9.16 -22.86
C PRO A 834 19.84 9.90 -22.29
N ASN A 835 19.80 10.31 -21.03
CA ASN A 835 20.90 11.00 -20.35
C ASN A 835 22.09 10.06 -20.12
N LEU A 836 21.85 8.78 -19.85
CA LEU A 836 22.90 7.77 -19.68
C LEU A 836 23.56 7.41 -21.02
N GLN A 837 22.76 7.36 -22.10
CA GLN A 837 23.28 7.18 -23.46
C GLN A 837 24.14 8.38 -23.90
N LEU A 838 23.68 9.61 -23.65
CA LEU A 838 24.44 10.83 -23.93
C LEU A 838 25.77 10.82 -23.16
N PHE A 839 25.74 10.38 -21.91
CA PHE A 839 26.95 10.22 -21.12
C PHE A 839 27.92 9.19 -21.71
N GLY A 840 27.43 8.04 -22.18
CA GLY A 840 28.23 7.06 -22.91
C GLY A 840 28.94 7.65 -24.14
N THR A 841 28.26 8.51 -24.90
CA THR A 841 28.87 9.21 -26.05
C THR A 841 29.90 10.26 -25.64
N ARG A 842 29.75 10.87 -24.46
CA ARG A 842 30.68 11.87 -23.93
C ARG A 842 31.96 11.25 -23.37
N LEU A 843 31.83 10.13 -22.66
CA LEU A 843 32.98 9.35 -22.18
C LEU A 843 33.90 8.93 -23.33
N ASP A 844 33.32 8.61 -24.47
CA ASP A 844 34.05 8.28 -25.70
C ASP A 844 33.95 9.38 -26.78
N PHE A 845 34.03 10.66 -26.37
CA PHE A 845 33.94 11.78 -27.32
C PHE A 845 34.97 11.71 -28.45
N ASN A 846 36.17 11.18 -28.17
CA ASN A 846 37.25 11.02 -29.14
C ASN A 846 37.18 9.70 -29.95
N GLU A 847 36.17 8.87 -29.68
CA GLU A 847 36.04 7.50 -30.20
C GLU A 847 37.29 6.64 -29.95
N TYR A 848 37.98 6.89 -28.83
CA TYR A 848 39.20 6.18 -28.47
C TYR A 848 38.89 4.70 -28.22
N TYR A 849 37.77 4.42 -27.52
CA TYR A 849 37.35 3.05 -27.21
C TYR A 849 36.60 2.41 -28.39
N LYS A 850 35.72 3.16 -29.08
CA LYS A 850 35.03 2.71 -30.31
C LYS A 850 35.96 2.22 -31.42
N LYS A 851 37.13 2.84 -31.57
CA LYS A 851 38.11 2.44 -32.60
C LYS A 851 38.80 1.11 -32.29
N ARG A 852 38.87 0.73 -31.01
CA ARG A 852 39.54 -0.49 -30.55
C ARG A 852 38.56 -1.66 -30.45
N ASP A 853 37.30 -1.38 -30.12
CA ASP A 853 36.27 -2.40 -29.99
C ASP A 853 35.21 -2.34 -31.10
N THR A 854 35.25 -3.33 -31.99
CA THR A 854 34.30 -3.49 -33.10
C THR A 854 32.86 -3.75 -32.67
N ASN A 855 32.64 -4.09 -31.39
CA ASN A 855 31.30 -4.29 -30.83
C ASN A 855 30.63 -2.97 -30.41
N LEU A 856 31.42 -1.93 -30.11
CA LEU A 856 30.95 -0.58 -29.77
C LEU A 856 30.61 0.26 -31.02
N SER A 857 31.09 -0.14 -32.21
CA SER A 857 30.85 0.56 -33.48
C SER A 857 29.61 0.08 -34.24
N LYS A 858 29.00 -1.05 -33.84
CA LYS A 858 27.75 -1.55 -34.44
C LYS A 858 26.58 -0.72 -33.92
N PRO A 859 25.73 -0.13 -34.78
CA PRO A 859 24.54 0.57 -34.33
C PRO A 859 23.66 -0.41 -33.55
N LEU A 860 23.09 0.03 -32.43
CA LEU A 860 22.13 -0.71 -31.61
C LEU A 860 20.86 -1.00 -32.42
N THR A 861 20.93 -1.99 -33.29
CA THR A 861 19.75 -2.61 -33.88
C THR A 861 19.09 -3.52 -32.85
N PHE A 862 17.78 -3.72 -33.01
CA PHE A 862 16.92 -4.58 -32.17
C PHE A 862 17.50 -5.98 -31.90
N GLU A 863 18.39 -6.46 -32.78
CA GLU A 863 19.11 -7.73 -32.70
C GLU A 863 20.23 -7.73 -31.63
N HIS A 864 20.89 -6.59 -31.39
CA HIS A 864 21.96 -6.44 -30.40
C HIS A 864 21.42 -6.32 -28.97
N MET A 865 20.24 -5.72 -28.77
CA MET A 865 19.53 -5.74 -27.48
C MET A 865 19.23 -7.16 -26.99
N ARG A 866 19.06 -8.12 -27.92
CA ARG A 866 18.84 -9.52 -27.56
C ARG A 866 20.13 -10.26 -27.19
N MET A 867 21.27 -9.86 -27.78
CA MET A 867 22.57 -10.48 -27.55
C MET A 867 23.24 -10.01 -26.25
N SER A 868 23.06 -8.74 -25.84
CA SER A 868 23.56 -8.24 -24.55
C SER A 868 22.92 -8.95 -23.35
N ASN A 869 21.63 -9.26 -23.43
CA ASN A 869 20.91 -10.04 -22.42
C ASN A 869 21.42 -11.50 -22.31
N VAL A 870 22.00 -12.06 -23.39
CA VAL A 870 22.56 -13.42 -23.38
C VAL A 870 23.93 -13.46 -22.68
N PHE A 871 24.75 -12.41 -22.79
CA PHE A 871 26.02 -12.33 -22.05
C PHE A 871 25.81 -12.12 -20.53
N ALA A 872 24.76 -11.40 -20.12
CA ALA A 872 24.38 -11.25 -18.71
C ALA A 872 23.87 -12.56 -18.07
N LEU A 873 23.33 -13.49 -18.86
CA LEU A 873 22.89 -14.81 -18.39
C LEU A 873 24.05 -15.82 -18.26
N ASN A 874 25.11 -15.66 -19.06
CA ASN A 874 26.25 -16.58 -19.06
C ASN A 874 27.23 -16.37 -17.89
N SER A 875 27.21 -15.23 -17.19
CA SER A 875 28.01 -15.04 -15.97
C SER A 875 27.44 -15.74 -14.73
N ARG A 876 26.21 -16.29 -14.80
CA ARG A 876 25.61 -17.11 -13.74
C ARG A 876 25.99 -18.60 -13.79
N PHE A 877 26.72 -19.05 -14.82
CA PHE A 877 27.18 -20.44 -14.95
C PHE A 877 28.70 -20.52 -15.03
N VAL A 878 29.39 -20.09 -13.97
CA VAL A 878 30.75 -20.60 -13.70
C VAL A 878 30.61 -21.80 -12.78
N ILE A 879 30.64 -22.98 -13.40
CA ILE A 879 30.74 -24.27 -12.72
C ILE A 879 32.06 -24.26 -11.92
N CYS A 880 31.94 -24.38 -10.59
CA CYS A 880 33.06 -24.75 -9.74
C CYS A 880 33.62 -26.10 -10.19
N THR A 881 34.82 -26.11 -10.76
CA THR A 881 35.60 -27.33 -10.93
C THR A 881 36.34 -27.63 -9.62
N PRO A 882 36.21 -28.83 -9.04
CA PRO A 882 36.96 -29.20 -7.84
C PRO A 882 38.44 -29.39 -8.21
N SER A 883 39.30 -28.80 -7.39
CA SER A 883 40.74 -28.98 -7.43
C SER A 883 41.10 -30.42 -7.06
N CYS A 884 41.55 -31.21 -8.02
CA CYS A 884 42.25 -32.46 -7.73
C CYS A 884 43.63 -32.16 -7.14
N GLN A 885 43.89 -32.73 -5.98
CA GLN A 885 45.23 -32.96 -5.43
C GLN A 885 45.95 -34.00 -6.30
N GLU A 886 47.17 -33.68 -6.74
CA GLU A 886 48.36 -34.54 -6.70
C GLU A 886 49.63 -33.68 -6.88
#